data_AF-A0A970KJL4-F1
#
_entry.id   AF-A0A970KJL4-F1
#
_cell.length_a   1.000
_cell.length_b   1.000
_cell.length_c   1.000
_cell.angle_alpha   90.00
_cell.angle_beta   90.00
_cell.angle_gamma   90.00
#
_symmetry.space_group_name_H-M   'P 1'
#
loop_
_entity.id
_entity.type
_entity.pdbx_description
1 polymer ?
#
loop_
_entity_poly.entity_id
_entity_poly.type
_entity_poly.pdbx_seq_one_letter_code
_entity_poly.pdbx_strand_id
1 'polypeptide(L)'
;MPGTAAPEHGDAAVRHEIVQAAERGQSIEPAKTPDGVATLKVAWKNTAGGAGSFKRMPVKPLPLDWSVPVVCRLYLPAGSGLRAFNLRIEDASGETFQYYRTIPGDATGWIAITNIVDVANPPGSWGGNGDRCMDLPLSVCGAGFDFDKTAAGGFFLFAPVEHAAPGGAARWKQVDLAGEPAAVTLLAAGKRGQSHATTTLPDGRRARRIDWRKTGETKFDLMFGGGMTFERFGAASLRVKAYLPEPGMLRALNLRLQDADGEALQYVQTIPSDARGWYDVVFPINATLRAPTSWGGSAPNKMIDFPARLSSLAGVFARPETPGWMALDTVQIELLPGPLEPVFEIGTPIGVLCPGAESRLGWRIVNTSSGPVSGVLQYDVSDVHGTTVASNTLPVKVAAGAEVFVPLPAPAKRGIYSVGMVYREEGISAPPSRSLRSFSYMAPAGPTPGKGEGFIFGVCSHSQWHPPEVQELQALAASLCGVKMLREDMLWERMEPRQGAWNFRFFDSVVKIFDRHGIEVAPIYCYRPEWAVARDWKPIRPESPRGKRPDFGHWANFIRTAASRYGDRIRYVEVWNEPDLLGYANFTAEEYIEMLKIAYAETKKAAPDVTVLTGGFTMMPPFLNIVDPQHMEKTLTQGRGYYDVQAFHVHGIFERYREQVDRLMEFRKELGVTAPWWANETAITSTGFGEYVQARTPRPDTRPPCWRGGHRTLACRRTRRSRRGASVTDPAEPSAWRSCGQMQDRGRCRPTRCRGARSRTHHPRAGRGSRADPQRHSRHPAASSTYPAGRNSS
;
A
#
# COMPACT_ATOMS: atom_id res chain seq x y z
N MET A 1 24.31 -65.70 -38.25
CA MET A 1 25.50 -65.23 -37.52
C MET A 1 26.25 -64.25 -38.41
N PRO A 2 26.65 -63.06 -37.92
CA PRO A 2 25.93 -62.17 -37.01
C PRO A 2 25.70 -60.78 -37.66
N GLY A 3 24.84 -59.95 -37.08
CA GLY A 3 24.68 -58.56 -37.52
C GLY A 3 25.82 -57.66 -37.04
N THR A 4 26.25 -56.73 -37.88
CA THR A 4 27.20 -55.66 -37.49
C THR A 4 26.43 -54.54 -36.79
N ALA A 5 26.58 -54.45 -35.47
CA ALA A 5 26.09 -53.33 -34.69
C ALA A 5 26.77 -52.02 -35.11
N ALA A 6 26.01 -50.93 -35.12
CA ALA A 6 26.59 -49.58 -35.17
C ALA A 6 27.38 -49.31 -33.88
N PRO A 7 28.48 -48.53 -33.92
CA PRO A 7 29.28 -48.27 -32.74
C PRO A 7 28.50 -47.45 -31.71
N GLU A 8 28.46 -47.93 -30.47
CA GLU A 8 28.01 -47.14 -29.33
C GLU A 8 28.98 -45.98 -29.10
N HIS A 9 28.56 -44.76 -29.44
CA HIS A 9 29.25 -43.55 -28.97
C HIS A 9 28.97 -43.38 -27.47
N GLY A 10 29.87 -43.92 -26.64
CA GLY A 10 29.83 -43.73 -25.20
C GLY A 10 29.95 -42.26 -24.81
N ASP A 11 29.09 -41.84 -23.88
CA ASP A 11 29.06 -40.48 -23.32
C ASP A 11 30.41 -40.12 -22.69
N ALA A 12 31.15 -39.20 -23.31
CA ALA A 12 32.40 -38.70 -22.76
C ALA A 12 32.11 -37.80 -21.55
N ALA A 13 32.39 -38.30 -20.34
CA ALA A 13 32.13 -37.59 -19.10
C ALA A 13 32.72 -36.16 -19.11
N VAL A 14 31.83 -35.16 -19.09
CA VAL A 14 32.19 -33.74 -19.18
C VAL A 14 33.06 -33.33 -17.99
N ARG A 15 34.32 -32.95 -18.26
CA ARG A 15 35.23 -32.40 -17.26
C ARG A 15 35.07 -30.88 -17.19
N HIS A 16 34.60 -30.39 -16.05
CA HIS A 16 34.58 -28.97 -15.72
C HIS A 16 35.92 -28.55 -15.11
N GLU A 17 36.48 -27.44 -15.58
CA GLU A 17 37.82 -26.98 -15.17
C GLU A 17 37.82 -25.49 -14.80
N ILE A 18 38.39 -25.14 -13.64
CA ILE A 18 38.69 -23.76 -13.27
C ILE A 18 40.06 -23.37 -13.83
N VAL A 19 40.11 -22.22 -14.50
CA VAL A 19 41.35 -21.68 -15.06
C VAL A 19 42.32 -21.34 -13.91
N GLN A 20 43.50 -21.98 -13.91
CA GLN A 20 44.53 -21.85 -12.86
C GLN A 20 44.05 -22.26 -11.44
N ALA A 21 43.21 -23.30 -11.35
CA ALA A 21 42.60 -23.78 -10.09
C ALA A 21 43.58 -23.87 -8.89
N ALA A 22 44.73 -24.55 -9.09
CA ALA A 22 45.71 -24.78 -8.02
C ALA A 22 46.41 -23.49 -7.56
N GLU A 23 46.86 -22.65 -8.50
CA GLU A 23 47.52 -21.36 -8.22
C GLU A 23 46.57 -20.36 -7.54
N ARG A 24 45.27 -20.46 -7.84
CA ARG A 24 44.22 -19.57 -7.30
C ARG A 24 43.48 -20.14 -6.10
N GLY A 25 43.81 -21.34 -5.63
CA GLY A 25 43.13 -21.98 -4.48
C GLY A 25 41.63 -22.19 -4.70
N GLN A 26 41.22 -22.49 -5.93
CA GLN A 26 39.83 -22.63 -6.37
C GLN A 26 39.54 -24.08 -6.78
N SER A 27 38.31 -24.55 -6.59
CA SER A 27 37.88 -25.91 -6.96
C SER A 27 36.46 -25.92 -7.54
N ILE A 28 36.24 -26.78 -8.53
CA ILE A 28 34.91 -27.09 -9.08
C ILE A 28 34.63 -28.58 -8.94
N GLU A 29 33.47 -28.94 -8.38
CA GLU A 29 33.07 -30.34 -8.17
C GLU A 29 31.55 -30.51 -8.35
N PRO A 30 31.07 -31.66 -8.87
CA PRO A 30 29.64 -31.98 -8.85
C PRO A 30 29.13 -32.04 -7.41
N ALA A 31 27.96 -31.44 -7.16
CA ALA A 31 27.36 -31.36 -5.84
C ALA A 31 25.83 -31.46 -5.92
N LYS A 32 25.21 -31.58 -4.76
CA LYS A 32 23.78 -31.33 -4.59
C LYS A 32 23.55 -30.17 -3.63
N THR A 33 22.56 -29.36 -3.94
CA THR A 33 22.04 -28.33 -3.04
C THR A 33 21.27 -28.98 -1.87
N PRO A 34 20.96 -28.25 -0.78
CA PRO A 34 20.22 -28.81 0.36
C PRO A 34 18.81 -29.33 0.03
N ASP A 35 18.21 -28.84 -1.05
CA ASP A 35 16.94 -29.26 -1.65
C ASP A 35 17.11 -30.36 -2.73
N GLY A 36 18.33 -30.90 -2.91
CA GLY A 36 18.60 -32.12 -3.69
C GLY A 36 18.91 -31.91 -5.18
N VAL A 37 18.91 -30.68 -5.68
CA VAL A 37 19.17 -30.34 -7.09
C VAL A 37 20.64 -30.61 -7.45
N ALA A 38 20.89 -31.26 -8.59
CA ALA A 38 22.24 -31.48 -9.11
C ALA A 38 22.85 -30.16 -9.61
N THR A 39 24.06 -29.85 -9.15
CA THR A 39 24.74 -28.56 -9.37
C THR A 39 26.26 -28.74 -9.48
N LEU A 40 26.95 -27.69 -9.91
CA LEU A 40 28.41 -27.56 -9.81
C LEU A 40 28.75 -26.64 -8.64
N LYS A 41 29.43 -27.18 -7.63
CA LYS A 41 29.97 -26.40 -6.52
C LYS A 41 31.25 -25.73 -6.96
N VAL A 42 31.27 -24.40 -6.93
CA VAL A 42 32.45 -23.57 -7.20
C VAL A 42 32.89 -22.98 -5.87
N ALA A 43 34.08 -23.35 -5.41
CA ALA A 43 34.61 -22.95 -4.11
C ALA A 43 35.98 -22.30 -4.24
N TRP A 44 36.33 -21.44 -3.27
CA TRP A 44 37.62 -20.78 -3.16
C TRP A 44 38.10 -20.72 -1.72
N LYS A 45 39.41 -20.80 -1.55
CA LYS A 45 40.13 -20.43 -0.32
C LYS A 45 40.83 -19.09 -0.55
N ASN A 46 41.14 -18.38 0.52
CA ASN A 46 41.73 -17.03 0.43
C ASN A 46 43.03 -17.03 -0.41
N THR A 47 43.00 -16.35 -1.56
CA THR A 47 44.13 -16.12 -2.47
C THR A 47 44.04 -14.73 -3.10
N ALA A 48 45.19 -14.18 -3.51
CA ALA A 48 45.37 -12.76 -3.85
C ALA A 48 44.49 -12.20 -5.00
N GLY A 49 43.82 -13.06 -5.79
CA GLY A 49 43.06 -12.67 -6.97
C GLY A 49 41.69 -12.05 -6.72
N GLY A 50 40.87 -12.62 -5.83
CA GLY A 50 39.45 -12.24 -5.60
C GLY A 50 38.49 -12.44 -6.78
N ALA A 51 38.93 -13.15 -7.82
CA ALA A 51 38.14 -13.47 -9.00
C ALA A 51 38.54 -14.85 -9.54
N GLY A 52 37.60 -15.53 -10.18
CA GLY A 52 37.78 -16.85 -10.78
C GLY A 52 36.98 -17.02 -12.07
N SER A 53 37.26 -18.09 -12.82
CA SER A 53 36.42 -18.50 -13.95
C SER A 53 36.60 -19.97 -14.30
N PHE A 54 35.53 -20.57 -14.82
CA PHE A 54 35.51 -21.96 -15.29
C PHE A 54 35.01 -22.05 -16.73
N LYS A 55 35.46 -23.09 -17.44
CA LYS A 55 35.12 -23.36 -18.85
C LYS A 55 34.45 -24.74 -19.01
N ARG A 56 33.83 -24.94 -20.18
CA ARG A 56 33.23 -26.21 -20.67
C ARG A 56 32.06 -26.69 -19.81
N MET A 57 30.90 -26.08 -20.05
CA MET A 57 29.59 -26.63 -19.68
C MET A 57 29.04 -27.49 -20.82
N PRO A 58 28.04 -28.37 -20.59
CA PRO A 58 27.44 -29.19 -21.65
C PRO A 58 26.93 -28.31 -22.80
N VAL A 59 27.53 -28.50 -23.98
CA VAL A 59 27.33 -27.65 -25.15
C VAL A 59 26.02 -28.03 -25.84
N LYS A 60 24.96 -27.26 -25.58
CA LYS A 60 23.84 -27.12 -26.50
C LYS A 60 23.96 -25.78 -27.22
N PRO A 61 23.90 -25.74 -28.57
CA PRO A 61 23.71 -24.48 -29.30
C PRO A 61 22.48 -23.75 -28.77
N LEU A 62 22.56 -22.42 -28.68
CA LEU A 62 21.41 -21.59 -28.36
C LEU A 62 20.43 -21.57 -29.57
N PRO A 63 19.12 -21.76 -29.38
CA PRO A 63 18.14 -21.81 -30.46
C PRO A 63 17.76 -20.39 -30.92
N LEU A 64 18.70 -19.72 -31.60
CA LEU A 64 18.67 -18.28 -31.88
C LEU A 64 18.41 -17.95 -33.36
N ASP A 65 17.35 -17.18 -33.61
CA ASP A 65 17.18 -16.40 -34.85
C ASP A 65 17.55 -14.90 -34.68
N TRP A 66 17.52 -14.37 -33.44
CA TRP A 66 17.86 -12.96 -33.14
C TRP A 66 18.27 -12.70 -31.68
N SER A 67 17.41 -13.03 -30.69
CA SER A 67 17.70 -12.84 -29.26
C SER A 67 17.05 -13.89 -28.36
N VAL A 68 17.70 -14.33 -27.28
CA VAL A 68 17.20 -15.36 -26.35
C VAL A 68 17.52 -15.03 -24.88
N PRO A 69 16.59 -15.22 -23.93
CA PRO A 69 16.89 -15.15 -22.50
C PRO A 69 17.63 -16.42 -22.04
N VAL A 70 18.77 -16.23 -21.38
CA VAL A 70 19.61 -17.26 -20.78
C VAL A 70 19.66 -17.03 -19.26
N VAL A 71 19.17 -18.00 -18.49
CA VAL A 71 19.01 -17.92 -17.04
C VAL A 71 20.07 -18.77 -16.34
N CYS A 72 20.87 -18.14 -15.50
CA CYS A 72 21.84 -18.79 -14.63
C CYS A 72 21.30 -18.82 -13.19
N ARG A 73 21.04 -20.01 -12.64
CA ARG A 73 20.57 -20.17 -11.25
C ARG A 73 21.75 -20.52 -10.34
N LEU A 74 21.97 -19.72 -9.29
CA LEU A 74 23.03 -19.92 -8.29
C LEU A 74 22.42 -20.12 -6.91
N TYR A 75 22.93 -21.07 -6.12
CA TYR A 75 22.66 -21.15 -4.68
C TYR A 75 23.83 -20.56 -3.89
N LEU A 76 23.53 -19.58 -3.05
CA LEU A 76 24.47 -18.87 -2.19
C LEU A 76 24.27 -19.29 -0.72
N PRO A 77 25.23 -20.01 -0.13
CA PRO A 77 25.29 -20.20 1.32
C PRO A 77 25.31 -18.86 2.08
N ALA A 78 24.88 -18.88 3.34
CA ALA A 78 25.05 -17.73 4.22
C ALA A 78 26.54 -17.35 4.33
N GLY A 79 26.87 -16.10 4.04
CA GLY A 79 28.26 -15.65 3.98
C GLY A 79 29.05 -16.14 2.77
N SER A 80 28.38 -16.52 1.66
CA SER A 80 29.03 -16.97 0.41
C SER A 80 30.15 -16.04 -0.06
N GLY A 81 30.00 -14.72 0.13
CA GLY A 81 31.01 -13.73 -0.24
C GLY A 81 31.08 -13.42 -1.75
N LEU A 82 30.18 -14.01 -2.55
CA LEU A 82 30.08 -13.76 -3.99
C LEU A 82 29.56 -12.33 -4.26
N ARG A 83 30.22 -11.59 -5.16
CA ARG A 83 29.94 -10.17 -5.47
C ARG A 83 29.49 -9.94 -6.91
N ALA A 84 29.91 -10.78 -7.84
CA ALA A 84 29.46 -10.74 -9.23
C ALA A 84 29.55 -12.12 -9.89
N PHE A 85 28.73 -12.31 -10.92
CA PHE A 85 28.74 -13.50 -11.77
C PHE A 85 28.59 -13.08 -13.23
N ASN A 86 29.41 -13.69 -14.09
CA ASN A 86 29.69 -13.21 -15.43
C ASN A 86 29.49 -14.35 -16.44
N LEU A 87 28.31 -14.46 -17.04
CA LEU A 87 28.04 -15.48 -18.06
C LEU A 87 28.92 -15.23 -19.30
N ARG A 88 29.49 -16.30 -19.87
CA ARG A 88 30.26 -16.24 -21.12
C ARG A 88 29.60 -17.07 -22.21
N ILE A 89 29.44 -16.43 -23.37
CA ILE A 89 28.98 -17.03 -24.62
C ILE A 89 30.17 -17.06 -25.58
N GLU A 90 30.34 -18.15 -26.32
CA GLU A 90 31.33 -18.31 -27.38
C GLU A 90 30.59 -18.55 -28.69
N ASP A 91 31.01 -17.86 -29.74
CA ASP A 91 30.42 -17.91 -31.07
C ASP A 91 31.14 -18.93 -31.97
N ALA A 92 30.77 -19.00 -33.26
CA ALA A 92 31.38 -19.92 -34.21
C ALA A 92 32.82 -19.57 -34.61
N SER A 93 33.25 -18.30 -34.44
CA SER A 93 34.64 -17.87 -34.67
C SER A 93 35.56 -18.17 -33.48
N GLY A 94 34.99 -18.42 -32.31
CA GLY A 94 35.69 -18.53 -31.03
C GLY A 94 35.82 -17.19 -30.29
N GLU A 95 35.07 -16.16 -30.68
CA GLU A 95 34.99 -14.90 -29.96
C GLU A 95 34.08 -15.09 -28.72
N THR A 96 34.59 -14.68 -27.55
CA THR A 96 33.92 -14.82 -26.26
C THR A 96 33.29 -13.52 -25.82
N PHE A 97 31.98 -13.52 -25.60
CA PHE A 97 31.15 -12.40 -25.15
C PHE A 97 30.79 -12.55 -23.66
N GLN A 98 30.93 -11.49 -22.86
CA GLN A 98 30.73 -11.58 -21.39
C GLN A 98 29.61 -10.67 -20.85
N TYR A 99 28.65 -11.29 -20.16
CA TYR A 99 27.52 -10.62 -19.50
C TYR A 99 27.78 -10.48 -17.99
N TYR A 100 28.24 -9.30 -17.56
CA TYR A 100 28.53 -8.99 -16.16
C TYR A 100 27.26 -8.70 -15.33
N ARG A 101 27.16 -9.26 -14.12
CA ARG A 101 26.05 -9.03 -13.18
C ARG A 101 26.54 -8.96 -11.73
N THR A 102 26.22 -7.88 -11.03
CA THR A 102 26.48 -7.72 -9.59
C THR A 102 25.50 -8.50 -8.73
N ILE A 103 25.97 -9.02 -7.59
CA ILE A 103 25.19 -9.75 -6.60
C ILE A 103 25.22 -8.97 -5.28
N PRO A 104 24.07 -8.77 -4.60
CA PRO A 104 24.03 -8.15 -3.27
C PRO A 104 24.86 -8.93 -2.25
N GLY A 105 25.62 -8.24 -1.40
CA GLY A 105 26.54 -8.89 -0.44
C GLY A 105 25.86 -9.70 0.67
N ASP A 106 24.55 -9.48 0.87
CA ASP A 106 23.67 -10.20 1.79
C ASP A 106 22.82 -11.29 1.11
N ALA A 107 23.00 -11.52 -0.20
CA ALA A 107 22.24 -12.52 -0.95
C ALA A 107 22.55 -13.95 -0.46
N THR A 108 21.49 -14.67 -0.11
CA THR A 108 21.54 -16.06 0.38
C THR A 108 20.38 -16.87 -0.18
N GLY A 109 20.52 -18.20 -0.25
CA GLY A 109 19.58 -19.07 -0.94
C GLY A 109 19.77 -19.03 -2.46
N TRP A 110 18.75 -19.42 -3.21
CA TRP A 110 18.82 -19.39 -4.68
C TRP A 110 18.56 -18.00 -5.25
N ILE A 111 19.38 -17.61 -6.21
CA ILE A 111 19.21 -16.42 -7.06
C ILE A 111 19.17 -16.83 -8.53
N ALA A 112 18.36 -16.13 -9.33
CA ALA A 112 18.30 -16.28 -10.77
C ALA A 112 18.91 -15.03 -11.43
N ILE A 113 19.90 -15.24 -12.29
CA ILE A 113 20.61 -14.21 -13.04
C ILE A 113 20.24 -14.36 -14.51
N THR A 114 19.41 -13.46 -15.01
CA THR A 114 18.97 -13.46 -16.42
C THR A 114 19.88 -12.58 -17.28
N ASN A 115 20.37 -13.16 -18.36
CA ASN A 115 21.17 -12.52 -19.39
C ASN A 115 20.43 -12.69 -20.72
N ILE A 116 20.11 -11.59 -21.41
CA ILE A 116 19.56 -11.68 -22.76
C ILE A 116 20.75 -11.75 -23.70
N VAL A 117 20.88 -12.84 -24.44
CA VAL A 117 21.86 -12.99 -25.52
C VAL A 117 21.21 -12.47 -26.79
N ASP A 118 21.72 -11.36 -27.31
CA ASP A 118 21.18 -10.65 -28.48
C ASP A 118 22.29 -10.50 -29.52
N VAL A 119 22.11 -11.13 -30.68
CA VAL A 119 23.09 -11.18 -31.77
C VAL A 119 23.35 -9.78 -32.34
N ALA A 120 22.37 -8.88 -32.26
CA ALA A 120 22.49 -7.51 -32.74
C ALA A 120 23.10 -6.53 -31.72
N ASN A 121 23.15 -6.90 -30.45
CA ASN A 121 23.65 -6.06 -29.35
C ASN A 121 24.65 -6.81 -28.46
N PRO A 122 25.80 -7.28 -29.02
CA PRO A 122 26.80 -8.02 -28.29
C PRO A 122 27.43 -7.18 -27.15
N PRO A 123 27.69 -7.76 -25.96
CA PRO A 123 28.46 -7.12 -24.92
C PRO A 123 29.96 -7.16 -25.24
N GLY A 124 30.80 -6.56 -24.38
CA GLY A 124 32.25 -6.61 -24.54
C GLY A 124 32.80 -8.03 -24.69
N SER A 125 33.72 -8.19 -25.65
CA SER A 125 34.18 -9.47 -26.18
C SER A 125 35.69 -9.55 -26.34
N TRP A 126 36.22 -10.77 -26.52
CA TRP A 126 37.63 -11.04 -26.84
C TRP A 126 37.82 -12.43 -27.46
N GLY A 127 38.93 -12.63 -28.19
CA GLY A 127 39.22 -13.89 -28.89
C GLY A 127 38.57 -13.93 -30.27
N GLY A 128 38.56 -15.12 -30.89
CA GLY A 128 37.95 -15.34 -32.21
C GLY A 128 38.54 -14.49 -33.34
N ASN A 129 37.67 -14.09 -34.27
CA ASN A 129 37.99 -13.19 -35.38
C ASN A 129 38.18 -11.71 -34.92
N GLY A 130 37.61 -11.32 -33.78
CA GLY A 130 37.73 -10.00 -33.18
C GLY A 130 36.92 -8.91 -33.87
N ASP A 131 35.90 -9.27 -34.67
CA ASP A 131 35.01 -8.31 -35.32
C ASP A 131 33.88 -7.82 -34.40
N ARG A 132 33.71 -8.46 -33.23
CA ARG A 132 32.70 -8.18 -32.21
C ARG A 132 31.27 -8.43 -32.68
N CYS A 133 31.07 -9.21 -33.74
CA CYS A 133 29.79 -9.73 -34.18
C CYS A 133 29.61 -11.17 -33.68
N MET A 134 28.36 -11.57 -33.39
CA MET A 134 28.07 -12.89 -32.84
C MET A 134 27.86 -13.91 -33.98
N ASP A 135 28.91 -14.60 -34.40
CA ASP A 135 28.82 -15.60 -35.46
C ASP A 135 28.04 -16.85 -35.01
N LEU A 136 26.92 -17.14 -35.66
CA LEU A 136 26.10 -18.31 -35.31
C LEU A 136 26.78 -19.64 -35.75
N PRO A 137 26.65 -20.74 -34.97
CA PRO A 137 25.87 -20.88 -33.75
C PRO A 137 26.57 -20.42 -32.47
N LEU A 138 25.81 -19.83 -31.54
CA LEU A 138 26.31 -19.46 -30.21
C LEU A 138 26.20 -20.60 -29.20
N SER A 139 27.15 -20.65 -28.27
CA SER A 139 27.20 -21.65 -27.19
C SER A 139 27.55 -21.03 -25.84
N VAL A 140 27.09 -21.63 -24.74
CA VAL A 140 27.49 -21.21 -23.39
C VAL A 140 28.83 -21.86 -23.03
N CYS A 141 29.93 -21.10 -23.09
CA CYS A 141 31.27 -21.65 -22.93
C CYS A 141 31.77 -21.69 -21.47
N GLY A 142 31.17 -20.90 -20.56
CA GLY A 142 31.52 -20.89 -19.14
C GLY A 142 31.01 -19.67 -18.38
N ALA A 143 31.64 -19.38 -17.23
CA ALA A 143 31.39 -18.16 -16.48
C ALA A 143 32.62 -17.68 -15.71
N GLY A 144 32.69 -16.36 -15.49
CA GLY A 144 33.55 -15.72 -14.50
C GLY A 144 32.78 -15.33 -13.24
N PHE A 145 33.49 -15.08 -12.14
CA PHE A 145 32.88 -14.66 -10.89
C PHE A 145 33.87 -13.87 -10.02
N ASP A 146 33.36 -12.90 -9.27
CA ASP A 146 34.13 -12.04 -8.35
C ASP A 146 33.61 -12.22 -6.93
N PHE A 147 34.50 -12.16 -5.94
CA PHE A 147 34.17 -12.40 -4.53
C PHE A 147 34.92 -11.48 -3.56
N ASP A 148 34.48 -11.47 -2.30
CA ASP A 148 35.12 -10.73 -1.23
C ASP A 148 36.50 -11.33 -0.89
N LYS A 149 37.54 -10.50 -1.07
CA LYS A 149 38.94 -10.83 -0.77
C LYS A 149 39.23 -10.92 0.73
N THR A 150 38.33 -10.43 1.59
CA THR A 150 38.53 -10.41 3.04
C THR A 150 37.94 -11.64 3.74
N ALA A 151 37.12 -12.43 3.04
CA ALA A 151 36.57 -13.67 3.56
C ALA A 151 37.63 -14.79 3.58
N ALA A 152 37.60 -15.66 4.60
CA ALA A 152 38.53 -16.78 4.75
C ALA A 152 38.42 -17.83 3.62
N GLY A 153 37.30 -17.82 2.89
CA GLY A 153 36.94 -18.71 1.79
C GLY A 153 35.43 -18.64 1.57
N GLY A 154 34.95 -19.20 0.46
CA GLY A 154 33.54 -19.19 0.11
C GLY A 154 33.21 -20.22 -0.95
N PHE A 155 31.92 -20.40 -1.21
CA PHE A 155 31.43 -21.18 -2.36
C PHE A 155 30.05 -20.72 -2.81
N PHE A 156 29.69 -21.09 -4.04
CA PHE A 156 28.32 -21.12 -4.53
C PHE A 156 28.07 -22.45 -5.25
N LEU A 157 26.81 -22.80 -5.48
CA LEU A 157 26.41 -23.93 -6.30
C LEU A 157 25.73 -23.40 -7.56
N PHE A 158 26.09 -23.89 -8.74
CA PHE A 158 25.57 -23.45 -10.04
C PHE A 158 24.72 -24.56 -10.66
N ALA A 159 23.47 -24.25 -11.01
CA ALA A 159 22.63 -25.16 -11.78
C ALA A 159 23.06 -25.21 -13.26
N PRO A 160 22.62 -26.24 -14.01
CA PRO A 160 22.59 -26.17 -15.47
C PRO A 160 21.91 -24.88 -15.97
N VAL A 161 22.42 -24.33 -17.07
CA VAL A 161 21.88 -23.11 -17.65
C VAL A 161 20.60 -23.40 -18.42
N GLU A 162 19.56 -22.61 -18.16
CA GLU A 162 18.25 -22.72 -18.81
C GLU A 162 18.11 -21.60 -19.86
N HIS A 163 17.44 -21.90 -20.98
CA HIS A 163 17.04 -20.91 -21.98
C HIS A 163 15.60 -21.18 -22.42
N ALA A 164 14.87 -20.12 -22.81
CA ALA A 164 13.52 -20.28 -23.33
C ALA A 164 13.55 -20.89 -24.74
N ALA A 165 12.63 -21.81 -25.03
CA ALA A 165 12.43 -22.30 -26.40
C ALA A 165 11.65 -21.26 -27.23
N PRO A 166 12.06 -20.99 -28.49
CA PRO A 166 11.28 -20.14 -29.39
C PRO A 166 9.98 -20.87 -29.78
N GLY A 167 8.83 -20.42 -29.28
CA GLY A 167 7.54 -21.04 -29.62
C GLY A 167 6.35 -20.76 -28.68
N GLY A 168 6.56 -20.18 -27.50
CA GLY A 168 5.46 -19.72 -26.63
C GLY A 168 5.04 -18.28 -26.94
N ALA A 169 3.75 -18.00 -27.13
CA ALA A 169 3.25 -16.65 -27.35
C ALA A 169 3.38 -15.79 -26.07
N ALA A 170 4.48 -15.04 -25.95
CA ALA A 170 4.71 -14.13 -24.85
C ALA A 170 3.63 -13.02 -24.81
N ARG A 171 3.00 -12.85 -23.64
CA ARG A 171 1.99 -11.80 -23.41
C ARG A 171 2.67 -10.47 -23.07
N TRP A 172 3.01 -9.70 -24.10
CA TRP A 172 3.54 -8.35 -23.96
C TRP A 172 2.47 -7.35 -23.49
N LYS A 173 2.84 -6.44 -22.60
CA LYS A 173 2.18 -5.11 -22.54
C LYS A 173 3.15 -4.08 -23.12
N GLN A 174 2.64 -3.12 -23.89
CA GLN A 174 3.44 -2.10 -24.58
C GLN A 174 2.89 -0.69 -24.36
N VAL A 175 3.79 0.27 -24.13
CA VAL A 175 3.52 1.72 -24.23
C VAL A 175 4.14 2.21 -25.54
N ASP A 176 3.31 2.80 -26.40
CA ASP A 176 3.75 3.59 -27.55
C ASP A 176 4.08 5.02 -27.08
N LEU A 177 5.31 5.49 -27.34
CA LEU A 177 5.78 6.81 -26.92
C LEU A 177 5.50 7.90 -27.98
N ALA A 178 5.12 7.52 -29.20
CA ALA A 178 4.78 8.41 -30.32
C ALA A 178 3.31 8.86 -30.35
N GLY A 179 2.47 8.34 -29.43
CA GLY A 179 1.06 8.66 -29.26
C GLY A 179 0.74 10.10 -28.79
N GLU A 180 -0.55 10.34 -28.54
CA GLU A 180 -1.14 11.63 -28.14
C GLU A 180 -0.36 12.34 -27.01
N PRO A 181 -0.16 13.68 -27.08
CA PRO A 181 0.78 14.40 -26.22
C PRO A 181 0.40 14.52 -24.74
N ALA A 182 -0.82 14.14 -24.35
CA ALA A 182 -1.33 14.33 -22.98
C ALA A 182 -0.66 13.43 -21.90
N ALA A 183 0.07 12.38 -22.31
CA ALA A 183 0.59 11.35 -21.39
C ALA A 183 2.11 11.39 -21.15
N VAL A 184 2.87 12.33 -21.73
CA VAL A 184 4.33 12.37 -21.59
C VAL A 184 4.84 13.80 -21.36
N THR A 185 5.57 14.02 -20.27
CA THR A 185 6.07 15.37 -19.88
C THR A 185 7.58 15.35 -19.63
N LEU A 186 8.33 16.18 -20.36
CA LEU A 186 9.76 16.39 -20.09
C LEU A 186 9.97 17.40 -18.95
N LEU A 187 10.53 16.95 -17.82
CA LEU A 187 10.60 17.73 -16.59
C LEU A 187 11.58 18.91 -16.73
N ALA A 188 11.09 20.12 -16.44
CA ALA A 188 11.83 21.38 -16.50
C ALA A 188 12.47 21.69 -17.88
N ALA A 189 11.94 21.11 -18.96
CA ALA A 189 12.44 21.20 -20.34
C ALA A 189 12.97 22.60 -20.74
N GLY A 190 12.13 23.63 -20.61
CA GLY A 190 12.50 25.02 -20.95
C GLY A 190 13.64 25.60 -20.11
N LYS A 191 13.78 25.20 -18.83
CA LYS A 191 14.91 25.62 -17.97
C LYS A 191 16.20 24.86 -18.29
N ARG A 192 16.09 23.62 -18.77
CA ARG A 192 17.22 22.76 -19.15
C ARG A 192 17.69 22.95 -20.58
N GLY A 193 16.98 23.76 -21.38
CA GLY A 193 17.23 23.90 -22.81
C GLY A 193 16.96 22.62 -23.60
N GLN A 194 15.97 21.84 -23.15
CA GLN A 194 15.56 20.57 -23.74
C GLN A 194 14.15 20.68 -24.32
N SER A 195 13.82 19.84 -25.30
CA SER A 195 12.47 19.74 -25.88
C SER A 195 12.16 18.30 -26.28
N HIS A 196 10.88 17.98 -26.46
CA HIS A 196 10.44 16.71 -27.03
C HIS A 196 9.30 16.93 -28.04
N ALA A 197 9.25 16.09 -29.07
CA ALA A 197 8.23 16.11 -30.11
C ALA A 197 7.99 14.70 -30.65
N THR A 198 6.81 14.43 -31.22
CA THR A 198 6.66 13.23 -32.06
C THR A 198 7.33 13.52 -33.40
N THR A 199 8.21 12.65 -33.87
CA THR A 199 8.82 12.71 -35.20
C THR A 199 8.57 11.41 -35.95
N THR A 200 8.70 11.46 -37.28
CA THR A 200 8.99 10.27 -38.08
C THR A 200 10.50 10.21 -38.32
N LEU A 201 11.10 9.03 -38.29
CA LEU A 201 12.52 8.78 -38.52
C LEU A 201 12.77 8.33 -39.97
N PRO A 202 14.04 8.30 -40.46
CA PRO A 202 14.34 7.95 -41.85
C PRO A 202 13.87 6.56 -42.31
N ASP A 203 13.61 5.64 -41.37
CA ASP A 203 13.06 4.30 -41.61
C ASP A 203 11.52 4.25 -41.60
N GLY A 204 10.86 5.42 -41.56
CA GLY A 204 9.41 5.55 -41.52
C GLY A 204 8.77 5.33 -40.14
N ARG A 205 9.55 5.00 -39.09
CA ARG A 205 8.99 4.79 -37.75
C ARG A 205 8.67 6.12 -37.07
N ARG A 206 7.49 6.19 -36.43
CA ARG A 206 7.12 7.30 -35.54
C ARG A 206 7.74 7.07 -34.16
N ALA A 207 8.33 8.10 -33.58
CA ALA A 207 9.00 8.02 -32.28
C ALA A 207 8.94 9.36 -31.53
N ARG A 208 9.13 9.33 -30.21
CA ARG A 208 9.32 10.50 -29.37
C ARG A 208 10.75 11.00 -29.48
N ARG A 209 10.99 12.02 -30.28
CA ARG A 209 12.28 12.73 -30.33
C ARG A 209 12.47 13.55 -29.04
N ILE A 210 13.69 13.53 -28.51
CA ILE A 210 14.15 14.38 -27.42
C ILE A 210 15.39 15.12 -27.93
N ASP A 211 15.37 16.44 -27.86
CA ASP A 211 16.46 17.33 -28.26
C ASP A 211 17.01 18.05 -27.03
N TRP A 212 18.33 18.28 -27.01
CA TRP A 212 18.99 19.10 -26.00
C TRP A 212 19.97 20.09 -26.64
N ARG A 213 20.02 21.29 -26.06
CA ARG A 213 21.00 22.34 -26.41
C ARG A 213 22.17 22.30 -25.43
N LYS A 214 23.28 22.96 -25.79
CA LYS A 214 24.44 23.14 -24.91
C LYS A 214 24.06 23.98 -23.68
N THR A 215 23.77 23.33 -22.56
CA THR A 215 23.30 23.98 -21.32
C THR A 215 23.99 23.48 -20.05
N GLY A 216 24.96 22.54 -20.15
CA GLY A 216 25.64 21.95 -18.99
C GLY A 216 24.79 21.01 -18.14
N GLU A 217 23.52 20.79 -18.50
CA GLU A 217 22.66 19.79 -17.84
C GLU A 217 23.11 18.38 -18.23
N THR A 218 23.14 17.47 -17.25
CA THR A 218 23.75 16.13 -17.39
C THR A 218 22.77 15.04 -17.78
N LYS A 219 21.46 15.34 -17.75
CA LYS A 219 20.40 14.36 -17.97
C LYS A 219 19.10 14.99 -18.47
N PHE A 220 18.21 14.16 -18.99
CA PHE A 220 16.80 14.48 -19.15
C PHE A 220 15.94 13.60 -18.22
N ASP A 221 14.72 14.04 -17.91
CA ASP A 221 13.75 13.30 -17.09
C ASP A 221 12.38 13.34 -17.80
N LEU A 222 11.94 12.22 -18.36
CA LEU A 222 10.70 12.06 -19.12
C LEU A 222 9.65 11.33 -18.26
N MET A 223 8.60 12.03 -17.84
CA MET A 223 7.53 11.52 -16.97
C MET A 223 6.38 10.92 -17.79
N PHE A 224 5.75 9.86 -17.26
CA PHE A 224 4.53 9.26 -17.83
C PHE A 224 3.28 9.61 -17.02
N GLY A 225 2.37 10.37 -17.64
CA GLY A 225 1.04 10.66 -17.11
C GLY A 225 0.14 9.41 -17.23
N GLY A 226 -0.42 8.95 -16.11
CA GLY A 226 -1.25 7.73 -16.09
C GLY A 226 -0.51 6.44 -16.47
N GLY A 227 0.83 6.42 -16.32
CA GLY A 227 1.70 5.35 -16.82
C GLY A 227 1.29 3.92 -16.43
N MET A 228 1.63 2.97 -17.30
CA MET A 228 1.19 1.57 -17.26
C MET A 228 1.33 0.93 -15.87
N THR A 229 0.23 0.39 -15.36
CA THR A 229 0.17 -0.37 -14.10
C THR A 229 0.46 -1.85 -14.31
N PHE A 230 1.11 -2.43 -13.29
CA PHE A 230 1.56 -3.79 -13.21
C PHE A 230 0.99 -4.44 -11.93
N GLU A 231 0.32 -5.56 -12.12
CA GLU A 231 0.02 -6.50 -11.05
C GLU A 231 1.30 -7.19 -10.57
N ARG A 232 1.22 -7.86 -9.41
CA ARG A 232 2.35 -8.56 -8.80
C ARG A 232 3.02 -9.55 -9.75
N PHE A 233 4.34 -9.43 -9.89
CA PHE A 233 5.20 -10.36 -10.63
C PHE A 233 6.46 -10.67 -9.82
N GLY A 234 7.07 -11.84 -10.04
CA GLY A 234 8.36 -12.19 -9.42
C GLY A 234 9.55 -11.58 -10.17
N ALA A 235 9.57 -11.68 -11.50
CA ALA A 235 10.58 -11.06 -12.35
C ALA A 235 9.96 -10.56 -13.67
N ALA A 236 10.61 -9.59 -14.30
CA ALA A 236 10.21 -9.02 -15.58
C ALA A 236 11.43 -8.52 -16.38
N SER A 237 11.28 -8.41 -17.69
CA SER A 237 12.24 -7.77 -18.60
C SER A 237 11.53 -6.59 -19.26
N LEU A 238 12.01 -5.37 -19.03
CA LEU A 238 11.45 -4.16 -19.64
C LEU A 238 12.39 -3.68 -20.74
N ARG A 239 11.91 -3.61 -21.97
CA ARG A 239 12.68 -3.20 -23.16
C ARG A 239 12.27 -1.79 -23.56
N VAL A 240 13.22 -0.84 -23.53
CA VAL A 240 13.03 0.52 -24.03
C VAL A 240 13.76 0.65 -25.37
N LYS A 241 12.98 0.81 -26.44
CA LYS A 241 13.51 0.88 -27.80
C LYS A 241 13.87 2.33 -28.13
N ALA A 242 15.16 2.60 -28.34
CA ALA A 242 15.73 3.92 -28.52
C ALA A 242 16.45 4.04 -29.87
N TYR A 243 16.44 5.24 -30.47
CA TYR A 243 17.25 5.58 -31.64
C TYR A 243 18.36 6.56 -31.25
N LEU A 244 19.60 6.20 -31.53
CA LEU A 244 20.81 6.96 -31.26
C LEU A 244 21.43 7.40 -32.60
N PRO A 245 21.34 8.69 -33.00
CA PRO A 245 21.84 9.12 -34.31
C PRO A 245 23.36 9.08 -34.43
N GLU A 246 24.09 9.24 -33.32
CA GLU A 246 25.56 9.18 -33.27
C GLU A 246 26.02 8.36 -32.04
N PRO A 247 27.18 7.68 -32.14
CA PRO A 247 27.75 6.94 -31.01
C PRO A 247 28.16 7.86 -29.86
N GLY A 248 27.99 7.39 -28.62
CA GLY A 248 28.50 8.07 -27.44
C GLY A 248 27.76 9.36 -27.07
N MET A 249 26.49 9.52 -27.48
CA MET A 249 25.62 10.61 -27.00
C MET A 249 25.13 10.37 -25.56
N LEU A 250 24.67 9.15 -25.26
CA LEU A 250 24.25 8.73 -23.92
C LEU A 250 25.30 7.87 -23.25
N ARG A 251 25.45 8.04 -21.94
CA ARG A 251 26.22 7.16 -21.05
C ARG A 251 25.31 6.09 -20.44
N ALA A 252 24.08 6.45 -20.10
CA ALA A 252 23.12 5.55 -19.47
C ALA A 252 21.68 5.97 -19.77
N LEU A 253 20.76 5.01 -19.65
CA LEU A 253 19.33 5.24 -19.57
C LEU A 253 18.81 4.61 -18.28
N ASN A 254 17.98 5.34 -17.55
CA ASN A 254 17.39 4.92 -16.30
C ASN A 254 15.89 4.72 -16.49
N LEU A 255 15.36 3.58 -16.03
CA LEU A 255 13.93 3.30 -15.97
C LEU A 255 13.46 3.38 -14.53
N ARG A 256 12.29 4.00 -14.30
CA ARG A 256 11.71 4.14 -12.97
C ARG A 256 10.32 3.52 -12.89
N LEU A 257 10.14 2.68 -11.90
CA LEU A 257 8.82 2.29 -11.40
C LEU A 257 8.43 3.23 -10.25
N GLN A 258 7.13 3.34 -9.98
CA GLN A 258 6.61 3.82 -8.71
C GLN A 258 5.69 2.74 -8.15
N ASP A 259 5.81 2.43 -6.87
CA ASP A 259 5.01 1.41 -6.19
C ASP A 259 3.73 1.97 -5.54
N ALA A 260 3.00 1.13 -4.82
CA ALA A 260 1.72 1.46 -4.20
C ALA A 260 1.83 2.53 -3.09
N ASP A 261 2.94 2.54 -2.34
CA ASP A 261 3.22 3.51 -1.28
C ASP A 261 3.84 4.81 -1.82
N GLY A 262 4.14 4.84 -3.12
CA GLY A 262 4.65 5.99 -3.85
C GLY A 262 6.17 6.10 -3.87
N GLU A 263 6.91 5.10 -3.40
CA GLU A 263 8.37 5.01 -3.54
C GLU A 263 8.71 4.83 -5.03
N ALA A 264 9.65 5.65 -5.52
CA ALA A 264 10.15 5.59 -6.88
C ALA A 264 11.41 4.72 -6.91
N LEU A 265 11.39 3.65 -7.69
CA LEU A 265 12.42 2.61 -7.77
C LEU A 265 13.16 2.74 -9.12
N GLN A 266 14.46 3.01 -9.10
CA GLN A 266 15.26 3.27 -10.31
C GLN A 266 16.20 2.11 -10.67
N TYR A 267 16.06 1.64 -11.92
CA TYR A 267 16.94 0.69 -12.58
C TYR A 267 17.78 1.45 -13.62
N VAL A 268 19.07 1.16 -13.69
CA VAL A 268 20.04 1.88 -14.53
C VAL A 268 20.64 0.92 -15.54
N GLN A 269 20.71 1.32 -16.81
CA GLN A 269 21.48 0.60 -17.82
C GLN A 269 22.47 1.52 -18.53
N THR A 270 23.72 1.08 -18.59
CA THR A 270 24.79 1.75 -19.35
C THR A 270 24.56 1.53 -20.84
N ILE A 271 24.76 2.58 -21.64
CA ILE A 271 24.72 2.49 -23.11
C ILE A 271 26.16 2.30 -23.61
N PRO A 272 26.44 1.33 -24.50
CA PRO A 272 27.76 1.18 -25.12
C PRO A 272 28.17 2.47 -25.86
N SER A 273 29.44 2.86 -25.77
CA SER A 273 29.92 4.13 -26.32
C SER A 273 29.91 4.20 -27.86
N ASP A 274 29.77 3.06 -28.52
CA ASP A 274 29.70 2.85 -29.96
C ASP A 274 28.27 2.57 -30.48
N ALA A 275 27.28 2.44 -29.59
CA ALA A 275 25.88 2.19 -29.95
C ALA A 275 25.30 3.31 -30.83
N ARG A 276 24.72 2.92 -31.98
CA ARG A 276 24.14 3.82 -33.00
C ARG A 276 22.93 3.15 -33.67
N GLY A 277 22.04 3.95 -34.25
CA GLY A 277 20.80 3.47 -34.86
C GLY A 277 19.78 3.03 -33.81
N TRP A 278 18.93 2.06 -34.15
CA TRP A 278 17.99 1.47 -33.19
C TRP A 278 18.70 0.54 -32.22
N TYR A 279 18.43 0.72 -30.93
CA TYR A 279 19.04 0.00 -29.83
C TYR A 279 17.99 -0.30 -28.76
N ASP A 280 17.93 -1.55 -28.31
CA ASP A 280 17.00 -2.00 -27.28
C ASP A 280 17.67 -1.97 -25.90
N VAL A 281 17.29 -1.01 -25.06
CA VAL A 281 17.77 -0.92 -23.68
C VAL A 281 16.93 -1.83 -22.80
N VAL A 282 17.49 -2.96 -22.38
CA VAL A 282 16.78 -3.98 -21.60
C VAL A 282 17.06 -3.85 -20.10
N PHE A 283 16.02 -3.65 -19.30
CA PHE A 283 16.04 -3.56 -17.85
C PHE A 283 15.49 -4.86 -17.23
N PRO A 284 16.35 -5.76 -16.71
CA PRO A 284 15.89 -6.89 -15.91
C PRO A 284 15.44 -6.38 -14.54
N ILE A 285 14.20 -6.70 -14.16
CA ILE A 285 13.62 -6.37 -12.87
C ILE A 285 13.32 -7.68 -12.13
N ASN A 286 13.81 -7.80 -10.90
CA ASN A 286 13.42 -8.85 -9.98
C ASN A 286 12.74 -8.19 -8.78
N ALA A 287 11.45 -8.46 -8.59
CA ALA A 287 10.64 -7.86 -7.53
C ALA A 287 10.93 -8.45 -6.14
N THR A 288 11.62 -9.60 -6.07
CA THR A 288 12.05 -10.21 -4.81
C THR A 288 13.38 -9.64 -4.30
N LEU A 289 14.01 -8.72 -5.05
CA LEU A 289 15.25 -8.04 -4.69
C LEU A 289 15.03 -6.54 -4.55
N ARG A 290 15.83 -5.91 -3.69
CA ARG A 290 15.83 -4.45 -3.54
C ARG A 290 16.32 -3.78 -4.83
N ALA A 291 15.62 -2.75 -5.27
CA ALA A 291 16.04 -1.88 -6.37
C ALA A 291 17.39 -1.21 -6.07
N PRO A 292 18.24 -0.96 -7.09
CA PRO A 292 19.56 -0.35 -6.91
C PRO A 292 19.51 1.03 -6.20
N THR A 293 18.47 1.82 -6.45
CA THR A 293 18.27 3.14 -5.84
C THR A 293 16.78 3.45 -5.79
N SER A 294 16.36 4.17 -4.75
CA SER A 294 14.98 4.62 -4.59
C SER A 294 14.87 5.96 -3.87
N TRP A 295 13.70 6.59 -3.93
CA TRP A 295 13.34 7.79 -3.15
C TRP A 295 11.82 8.03 -3.13
N GLY A 296 11.35 8.86 -2.21
CA GLY A 296 9.92 9.13 -2.03
C GLY A 296 9.21 8.00 -1.29
N GLY A 297 7.88 7.97 -1.38
CA GLY A 297 7.03 7.05 -0.62
C GLY A 297 6.86 7.41 0.85
N SER A 298 5.87 6.78 1.50
CA SER A 298 5.60 6.91 2.94
C SER A 298 6.53 6.06 3.81
N ALA A 299 7.00 4.92 3.30
CA ALA A 299 7.85 3.97 4.02
C ALA A 299 8.90 3.29 3.10
N PRO A 300 9.82 4.05 2.49
CA PRO A 300 10.73 3.54 1.46
C PRO A 300 11.59 2.36 1.96
N ASN A 301 11.46 1.24 1.27
CA ASN A 301 12.08 -0.03 1.63
C ASN A 301 12.90 -0.65 0.48
N LYS A 302 12.86 -0.06 -0.73
CA LYS A 302 13.50 -0.49 -1.99
C LYS A 302 12.91 -1.75 -2.64
N MET A 303 11.84 -2.35 -2.11
CA MET A 303 11.12 -3.46 -2.74
C MET A 303 10.05 -2.91 -3.69
N ILE A 304 9.40 -3.78 -4.47
CA ILE A 304 8.23 -3.38 -5.28
C ILE A 304 6.96 -3.74 -4.50
N ASP A 305 6.34 -2.75 -3.87
CA ASP A 305 5.03 -2.92 -3.23
C ASP A 305 3.90 -2.73 -4.25
N PHE A 306 3.21 -3.82 -4.59
CA PHE A 306 2.24 -3.83 -5.70
C PHE A 306 0.85 -3.27 -5.30
N PRO A 307 0.11 -2.64 -6.22
CA PRO A 307 0.41 -2.48 -7.65
C PRO A 307 1.47 -1.41 -7.93
N ALA A 308 2.35 -1.70 -8.89
CA ALA A 308 3.40 -0.78 -9.33
C ALA A 308 3.07 -0.18 -10.70
N ARG A 309 3.68 0.93 -11.08
CA ARG A 309 3.48 1.59 -12.37
C ARG A 309 4.77 2.11 -12.99
N LEU A 310 4.86 2.11 -14.31
CA LEU A 310 5.96 2.75 -15.04
C LEU A 310 5.83 4.28 -14.88
N SER A 311 6.74 4.91 -14.15
CA SER A 311 6.62 6.32 -13.77
C SER A 311 7.42 7.27 -14.67
N SER A 312 8.64 6.88 -15.07
CA SER A 312 9.49 7.73 -15.92
C SER A 312 10.69 7.00 -16.54
N LEU A 313 11.28 7.65 -17.55
CA LEU A 313 12.62 7.36 -18.06
C LEU A 313 13.53 8.58 -17.84
N ALA A 314 14.83 8.37 -17.67
CA ALA A 314 15.81 9.46 -17.60
C ALA A 314 17.13 9.04 -18.28
N GLY A 315 17.54 9.73 -19.34
CA GLY A 315 18.83 9.51 -19.99
C GLY A 315 19.91 10.39 -19.39
N VAL A 316 21.11 9.84 -19.22
CA VAL A 316 22.32 10.53 -18.76
C VAL A 316 23.23 10.75 -19.96
N PHE A 317 23.54 12.00 -20.28
CA PHE A 317 24.39 12.35 -21.41
C PHE A 317 25.85 11.96 -21.13
N ALA A 318 26.55 11.42 -22.14
CA ALA A 318 27.98 11.22 -22.08
C ALA A 318 28.76 12.52 -22.37
N ARG A 319 28.16 13.42 -23.16
CA ARG A 319 28.72 14.73 -23.53
C ARG A 319 27.66 15.84 -23.34
N PRO A 320 27.45 16.34 -22.12
CA PRO A 320 26.41 17.35 -21.83
C PRO A 320 26.67 18.71 -22.51
N GLU A 321 27.92 18.97 -22.91
CA GLU A 321 28.34 20.21 -23.58
C GLU A 321 28.10 20.23 -25.10
N THR A 322 27.67 19.12 -25.68
CA THR A 322 27.35 19.03 -27.12
C THR A 322 25.85 18.95 -27.34
N PRO A 323 25.26 19.82 -28.19
CA PRO A 323 23.86 19.68 -28.58
C PRO A 323 23.66 18.35 -29.31
N GLY A 324 22.47 17.77 -29.18
CA GLY A 324 22.17 16.47 -29.76
C GLY A 324 20.70 16.13 -29.64
N TRP A 325 20.36 14.96 -30.17
CA TRP A 325 19.00 14.42 -30.09
C TRP A 325 19.02 12.90 -30.04
N MET A 326 17.94 12.33 -29.53
CA MET A 326 17.64 10.90 -29.62
C MET A 326 16.16 10.71 -29.92
N ALA A 327 15.71 9.48 -30.16
CA ALA A 327 14.28 9.18 -30.11
C ALA A 327 13.98 7.91 -29.31
N LEU A 328 12.74 7.80 -28.85
CA LEU A 328 12.21 6.64 -28.12
C LEU A 328 10.91 6.16 -28.81
N ASP A 329 10.84 4.87 -29.11
CA ASP A 329 9.72 4.24 -29.83
C ASP A 329 8.72 3.63 -28.84
N THR A 330 9.12 2.57 -28.15
CA THR A 330 8.25 1.79 -27.27
C THR A 330 8.91 1.47 -25.93
N VAL A 331 8.09 1.34 -24.88
CA VAL A 331 8.46 0.54 -23.70
C VAL A 331 7.62 -0.73 -23.69
N GLN A 332 8.27 -1.88 -23.80
CA GLN A 332 7.63 -3.20 -23.72
C GLN A 332 7.98 -3.85 -22.38
N ILE A 333 7.06 -4.64 -21.81
CA ILE A 333 7.34 -5.53 -20.68
C ILE A 333 7.04 -6.98 -21.03
N GLU A 334 7.99 -7.84 -20.69
CA GLU A 334 7.87 -9.29 -20.63
C GLU A 334 7.82 -9.70 -19.16
N LEU A 335 6.82 -10.47 -18.73
CA LEU A 335 6.85 -11.09 -17.39
C LEU A 335 7.67 -12.36 -17.49
N LEU A 336 8.75 -12.45 -16.71
CA LEU A 336 9.65 -13.60 -16.71
C LEU A 336 9.12 -14.67 -15.75
N PRO A 337 9.36 -15.97 -16.03
CA PRO A 337 8.96 -17.04 -15.12
C PRO A 337 9.56 -16.84 -13.72
N GLY A 338 8.67 -16.71 -12.73
CA GLY A 338 8.96 -16.75 -11.31
C GLY A 338 7.93 -17.64 -10.61
N PRO A 339 8.05 -17.86 -9.29
CA PRO A 339 7.10 -18.69 -8.56
C PRO A 339 5.67 -18.19 -8.78
N LEU A 340 4.72 -19.11 -9.00
CA LEU A 340 3.32 -18.73 -9.13
C LEU A 340 2.83 -18.09 -7.83
N GLU A 341 2.02 -17.04 -7.96
CA GLU A 341 1.45 -16.29 -6.84
C GLU A 341 -0.05 -16.60 -6.74
N PRO A 342 -0.50 -17.42 -5.77
CA PRO A 342 -1.92 -17.67 -5.57
C PRO A 342 -2.68 -16.40 -5.17
N VAL A 343 -3.76 -16.10 -5.89
CA VAL A 343 -4.66 -14.98 -5.63
C VAL A 343 -5.83 -15.48 -4.78
N PHE A 344 -6.11 -14.79 -3.67
CA PHE A 344 -7.27 -15.10 -2.83
C PHE A 344 -8.55 -14.64 -3.51
N GLU A 345 -9.54 -15.52 -3.63
CA GLU A 345 -10.84 -15.21 -4.20
C GLU A 345 -11.97 -15.54 -3.22
N ILE A 346 -13.03 -14.72 -3.31
CA ILE A 346 -14.19 -14.76 -2.42
C ILE A 346 -15.49 -14.28 -3.10
N GLY A 347 -15.40 -13.78 -4.33
CA GLY A 347 -16.54 -13.29 -5.09
C GLY A 347 -16.96 -11.83 -4.84
N THR A 348 -16.35 -11.12 -3.89
CA THR A 348 -16.47 -9.65 -3.73
C THR A 348 -15.10 -8.98 -3.55
N PRO A 349 -14.92 -7.73 -4.02
CA PRO A 349 -13.62 -7.03 -3.93
C PRO A 349 -13.27 -6.53 -2.51
N ILE A 350 -14.19 -6.66 -1.55
CA ILE A 350 -14.08 -6.13 -0.18
C ILE A 350 -14.03 -7.23 0.89
N GLY A 351 -13.75 -8.49 0.52
CA GLY A 351 -13.59 -9.57 1.49
C GLY A 351 -14.89 -10.02 2.17
N VAL A 352 -16.04 -9.93 1.48
CA VAL A 352 -17.33 -10.43 1.99
C VAL A 352 -17.77 -11.65 1.19
N LEU A 353 -17.92 -12.77 1.88
CA LEU A 353 -18.59 -13.97 1.35
C LEU A 353 -20.09 -13.85 1.66
N CYS A 354 -20.92 -13.99 0.63
CA CYS A 354 -22.38 -14.06 0.76
C CYS A 354 -22.85 -15.52 0.74
N PRO A 355 -23.94 -15.89 1.45
CA PRO A 355 -24.56 -17.21 1.33
C PRO A 355 -24.92 -17.55 -0.12
N GLY A 356 -24.59 -18.76 -0.57
CA GLY A 356 -24.74 -19.21 -1.96
C GLY A 356 -23.55 -18.86 -2.87
N ALA A 357 -22.54 -18.12 -2.40
CA ALA A 357 -21.32 -17.80 -3.14
C ALA A 357 -20.08 -18.60 -2.66
N GLU A 358 -20.26 -19.62 -1.82
CA GLU A 358 -19.19 -20.38 -1.15
C GLU A 358 -18.24 -21.07 -2.15
N SER A 359 -18.74 -21.42 -3.33
CA SER A 359 -17.93 -21.98 -4.44
C SER A 359 -16.86 -21.01 -4.98
N ARG A 360 -16.94 -19.71 -4.66
CA ARG A 360 -15.95 -18.70 -5.02
C ARG A 360 -14.88 -18.47 -3.95
N LEU A 361 -14.99 -19.11 -2.78
CA LEU A 361 -14.00 -19.00 -1.71
C LEU A 361 -12.81 -19.92 -2.01
N GLY A 362 -11.63 -19.37 -2.29
CA GLY A 362 -10.48 -20.19 -2.67
C GLY A 362 -9.22 -19.43 -3.02
N TRP A 363 -8.26 -20.16 -3.59
CA TRP A 363 -7.02 -19.64 -4.16
C TRP A 363 -6.97 -19.95 -5.65
N ARG A 364 -6.95 -18.92 -6.51
CA ARG A 364 -6.73 -19.09 -7.94
C ARG A 364 -5.25 -18.93 -8.27
N ILE A 365 -4.69 -19.88 -9.00
CA ILE A 365 -3.27 -19.95 -9.36
C ILE A 365 -3.18 -19.97 -10.87
N VAL A 366 -2.55 -18.97 -11.46
CA VAL A 366 -2.39 -18.82 -12.91
C VAL A 366 -0.94 -19.09 -13.29
N ASN A 367 -0.70 -20.03 -14.20
CA ASN A 367 0.61 -20.28 -14.77
C ASN A 367 0.73 -19.57 -16.11
N THR A 368 1.48 -18.46 -16.14
CA THR A 368 1.78 -17.71 -17.36
C THR A 368 3.08 -18.15 -18.06
N SER A 369 3.78 -19.15 -17.52
CA SER A 369 5.03 -19.66 -18.09
C SER A 369 4.77 -20.65 -19.25
N SER A 370 5.82 -20.94 -20.01
CA SER A 370 5.81 -21.88 -21.14
C SER A 370 5.83 -23.37 -20.74
N GLY A 371 6.01 -23.69 -19.45
CA GLY A 371 6.08 -25.06 -18.94
C GLY A 371 5.00 -25.36 -17.89
N PRO A 372 4.65 -26.63 -17.67
CA PRO A 372 3.82 -27.00 -16.53
C PRO A 372 4.59 -26.76 -15.22
N VAL A 373 3.89 -26.25 -14.21
CA VAL A 373 4.44 -25.97 -12.89
C VAL A 373 3.76 -26.87 -11.86
N SER A 374 4.55 -27.44 -10.95
CA SER A 374 4.06 -28.18 -9.77
C SER A 374 4.46 -27.46 -8.50
N GLY A 375 3.69 -27.61 -7.43
CA GLY A 375 3.97 -27.03 -6.12
C GLY A 375 3.11 -27.66 -5.02
N VAL A 376 3.31 -27.22 -3.79
CA VAL A 376 2.49 -27.57 -2.64
C VAL A 376 1.85 -26.30 -2.10
N LEU A 377 0.52 -26.27 -2.02
CA LEU A 377 -0.22 -25.23 -1.33
C LEU A 377 -0.65 -25.75 0.05
N GLN A 378 -0.24 -25.04 1.09
CA GLN A 378 -0.73 -25.19 2.45
C GLN A 378 -1.63 -24.00 2.79
N TYR A 379 -2.76 -24.25 3.45
CA TYR A 379 -3.59 -23.20 4.01
C TYR A 379 -4.10 -23.54 5.42
N ASP A 380 -4.42 -22.50 6.17
CA ASP A 380 -5.17 -22.55 7.42
C ASP A 380 -6.28 -21.49 7.37
N VAL A 381 -7.46 -21.83 7.89
CA VAL A 381 -8.59 -20.93 8.06
C VAL A 381 -8.90 -20.90 9.54
N SER A 382 -8.88 -19.71 10.15
CA SER A 382 -9.14 -19.52 11.57
C SER A 382 -10.30 -18.55 11.79
N ASP A 383 -11.06 -18.75 12.87
CA ASP A 383 -12.13 -17.84 13.28
C ASP A 383 -11.58 -16.58 13.98
N VAL A 384 -12.47 -15.63 14.30
CA VAL A 384 -12.15 -14.39 15.02
C VAL A 384 -11.50 -14.60 16.40
N HIS A 385 -11.50 -15.82 16.95
CA HIS A 385 -10.84 -16.17 18.20
C HIS A 385 -9.46 -16.83 17.98
N GLY A 386 -9.03 -16.99 16.72
CA GLY A 386 -7.80 -17.68 16.36
C GLY A 386 -7.94 -19.21 16.38
N THR A 387 -9.16 -19.75 16.46
CA THR A 387 -9.39 -21.19 16.39
C THR A 387 -9.33 -21.62 14.93
N THR A 388 -8.38 -22.49 14.58
CA THR A 388 -8.33 -23.08 13.24
C THR A 388 -9.57 -23.96 12.99
N VAL A 389 -10.43 -23.52 12.08
CA VAL A 389 -11.67 -24.22 11.68
C VAL A 389 -11.47 -25.13 10.48
N ALA A 390 -10.42 -24.89 9.68
CA ALA A 390 -9.97 -25.78 8.63
C ALA A 390 -8.48 -25.58 8.34
N SER A 391 -7.80 -26.62 7.88
CA SER A 391 -6.46 -26.52 7.30
C SER A 391 -6.26 -27.66 6.30
N ASN A 392 -5.35 -27.48 5.35
CA ASN A 392 -4.98 -28.51 4.40
C ASN A 392 -3.58 -28.26 3.83
N THR A 393 -2.97 -29.31 3.30
CA THR A 393 -1.73 -29.25 2.52
C THR A 393 -1.90 -30.17 1.32
N LEU A 394 -1.90 -29.60 0.12
CA LEU A 394 -2.17 -30.34 -1.11
C LEU A 394 -1.13 -30.03 -2.21
N PRO A 395 -0.77 -31.01 -3.05
CA PRO A 395 -0.06 -30.75 -4.27
C PRO A 395 -0.96 -29.99 -5.25
N VAL A 396 -0.38 -29.04 -5.98
CA VAL A 396 -1.03 -28.28 -7.05
C VAL A 396 -0.16 -28.41 -8.29
N LYS A 397 -0.78 -28.72 -9.43
CA LYS A 397 -0.10 -28.74 -10.73
C LYS A 397 -0.90 -27.89 -11.72
N VAL A 398 -0.24 -26.91 -12.33
CA VAL A 398 -0.85 -25.96 -13.27
C VAL A 398 -0.14 -26.08 -14.61
N ALA A 399 -0.87 -26.45 -15.66
CA ALA A 399 -0.32 -26.55 -17.01
C ALA A 399 0.14 -25.18 -17.55
N ALA A 400 1.03 -25.18 -18.54
CA ALA A 400 1.48 -23.95 -19.20
C ALA A 400 0.29 -23.14 -19.75
N GLY A 401 0.22 -21.84 -19.46
CA GLY A 401 -0.87 -20.95 -19.87
C GLY A 401 -2.23 -21.20 -19.19
N ALA A 402 -2.33 -22.15 -18.26
CA ALA A 402 -3.58 -22.53 -17.61
C ALA A 402 -3.74 -21.90 -16.21
N GLU A 403 -4.91 -22.08 -15.60
CA GLU A 403 -5.15 -21.76 -14.20
C GLU A 403 -5.82 -22.93 -13.45
N VAL A 404 -5.63 -22.96 -12.13
CA VAL A 404 -6.26 -23.90 -11.20
C VAL A 404 -6.89 -23.12 -10.06
N PHE A 405 -8.09 -23.53 -9.66
CA PHE A 405 -8.76 -23.03 -8.47
C PHE A 405 -8.69 -24.07 -7.35
N VAL A 406 -8.14 -23.67 -6.20
CA VAL A 406 -8.11 -24.47 -4.97
C VAL A 406 -9.21 -23.96 -4.04
N PRO A 407 -10.37 -24.63 -3.95
CA PRO A 407 -11.47 -24.20 -3.09
C PRO A 407 -11.09 -24.33 -1.62
N LEU A 408 -11.55 -23.38 -0.81
CA LEU A 408 -11.51 -23.45 0.64
C LEU A 408 -12.88 -23.94 1.16
N PRO A 409 -12.93 -24.62 2.31
CA PRO A 409 -14.19 -25.07 2.88
C PRO A 409 -15.06 -23.89 3.31
N ALA A 410 -16.35 -23.95 2.99
CA ALA A 410 -17.36 -23.00 3.45
C ALA A 410 -17.39 -22.93 4.99
N PRO A 411 -17.34 -21.73 5.60
CA PRO A 411 -17.44 -21.63 7.05
C PRO A 411 -18.83 -22.04 7.54
N ALA A 412 -18.89 -22.92 8.55
CA ALA A 412 -20.15 -23.43 9.09
C ALA A 412 -21.00 -22.38 9.85
N LYS A 413 -20.43 -21.20 10.15
CA LYS A 413 -21.08 -20.11 10.88
C LYS A 413 -20.78 -18.79 10.19
N ARG A 414 -21.72 -17.84 10.29
CA ARG A 414 -21.46 -16.44 9.91
C ARG A 414 -20.49 -15.81 10.92
N GLY A 415 -19.56 -14.99 10.44
CA GLY A 415 -18.51 -14.42 11.28
C GLY A 415 -17.32 -13.90 10.47
N ILE A 416 -16.30 -13.44 11.18
CA ILE A 416 -15.02 -13.01 10.59
C ILE A 416 -14.02 -14.16 10.68
N TYR A 417 -13.29 -14.37 9.60
CA TYR A 417 -12.31 -15.43 9.42
C TYR A 417 -10.99 -14.85 8.91
N SER A 418 -9.88 -15.47 9.28
CA SER A 418 -8.57 -15.27 8.66
C SER A 418 -8.17 -16.50 7.85
N VAL A 419 -7.42 -16.29 6.77
CA VAL A 419 -6.88 -17.34 5.90
C VAL A 419 -5.38 -17.13 5.76
N GLY A 420 -4.59 -18.02 6.36
CA GLY A 420 -3.18 -18.17 6.07
C GLY A 420 -2.97 -19.07 4.85
N MET A 421 -1.99 -18.73 4.02
CA MET A 421 -1.57 -19.53 2.87
C MET A 421 -0.06 -19.49 2.72
N VAL A 422 0.51 -20.65 2.40
CA VAL A 422 1.91 -20.85 2.03
C VAL A 422 1.96 -21.72 0.78
N TYR A 423 2.44 -21.18 -0.34
CA TYR A 423 2.64 -21.91 -1.59
C TYR A 423 4.13 -22.06 -1.89
N ARG A 424 4.57 -23.31 -2.04
CA ARG A 424 5.93 -23.66 -2.41
C ARG A 424 5.92 -24.38 -3.74
N GLU A 425 6.42 -23.73 -4.77
CA GLU A 425 6.67 -24.36 -6.07
C GLU A 425 7.80 -25.39 -5.97
N GLU A 426 7.69 -26.48 -6.75
CA GLU A 426 8.69 -27.54 -6.83
C GLU A 426 9.83 -27.14 -7.79
N GLY A 427 11.06 -27.56 -7.50
CA GLY A 427 12.21 -27.33 -8.38
C GLY A 427 12.74 -25.88 -8.41
N ILE A 428 12.07 -24.93 -7.75
CA ILE A 428 12.63 -23.62 -7.42
C ILE A 428 12.65 -23.40 -5.91
N SER A 429 13.72 -22.78 -5.43
CA SER A 429 13.93 -22.51 -4.00
C SER A 429 14.02 -21.01 -3.72
N ALA A 430 13.14 -20.27 -4.38
CA ALA A 430 12.65 -19.00 -3.87
C ALA A 430 11.96 -19.21 -2.51
N PRO A 431 11.86 -18.18 -1.65
CA PRO A 431 10.95 -18.20 -0.51
C PRO A 431 9.53 -18.57 -0.98
N PRO A 432 8.79 -19.40 -0.24
CA PRO A 432 7.42 -19.73 -0.61
C PRO A 432 6.57 -18.45 -0.61
N SER A 433 5.63 -18.33 -1.56
CA SER A 433 4.62 -17.28 -1.49
C SER A 433 3.84 -17.45 -0.20
N ARG A 434 3.62 -16.34 0.51
CA ARG A 434 2.85 -16.30 1.75
C ARG A 434 1.79 -15.24 1.63
N SER A 435 0.60 -15.54 2.10
CA SER A 435 -0.48 -14.58 2.21
C SER A 435 -1.25 -14.81 3.51
N LEU A 436 -1.57 -13.71 4.19
CA LEU A 436 -2.59 -13.67 5.22
C LEU A 436 -3.70 -12.76 4.72
N ARG A 437 -4.94 -13.24 4.77
CA ARG A 437 -6.15 -12.48 4.42
C ARG A 437 -7.17 -12.60 5.54
N SER A 438 -8.12 -11.68 5.58
CA SER A 438 -9.33 -11.80 6.38
C SER A 438 -10.56 -11.66 5.49
N PHE A 439 -11.67 -12.25 5.94
CA PHE A 439 -12.95 -12.10 5.29
C PHE A 439 -14.12 -12.20 6.27
N SER A 440 -15.27 -11.64 5.89
CA SER A 440 -16.54 -11.80 6.60
C SER A 440 -17.45 -12.76 5.83
N TYR A 441 -17.97 -13.79 6.49
CA TYR A 441 -19.10 -14.56 5.97
C TYR A 441 -20.40 -14.03 6.58
N MET A 442 -21.21 -13.34 5.79
CA MET A 442 -22.43 -12.67 6.26
C MET A 442 -23.50 -12.59 5.16
N ALA A 443 -24.77 -12.59 5.56
CA ALA A 443 -25.83 -12.16 4.65
C ALA A 443 -25.74 -10.63 4.48
N PRO A 444 -25.68 -10.09 3.25
CA PRO A 444 -25.62 -8.66 3.03
C PRO A 444 -26.97 -8.01 3.35
N ALA A 445 -26.94 -6.81 3.93
CA ALA A 445 -28.11 -5.98 4.21
C ALA A 445 -28.47 -4.99 3.08
N GLY A 446 -27.67 -4.95 2.02
CA GLY A 446 -27.86 -4.11 0.84
C GLY A 446 -26.91 -4.48 -0.31
N PRO A 447 -26.82 -3.66 -1.38
CA PRO A 447 -27.54 -2.40 -1.58
C PRO A 447 -29.06 -2.54 -1.53
N THR A 448 -29.73 -1.53 -0.98
CA THR A 448 -31.21 -1.41 -1.00
C THR A 448 -31.60 -0.09 -1.65
N PRO A 449 -32.54 -0.07 -2.61
CA PRO A 449 -32.93 1.17 -3.27
C PRO A 449 -33.66 2.12 -2.31
N GLY A 450 -33.65 3.42 -2.64
CA GLY A 450 -34.40 4.44 -1.91
C GLY A 450 -33.76 4.85 -0.57
N LYS A 451 -34.42 5.81 0.08
CA LYS A 451 -33.97 6.48 1.30
C LYS A 451 -34.07 5.58 2.53
N GLY A 452 -33.30 5.88 3.58
CA GLY A 452 -33.45 5.21 4.88
C GLY A 452 -34.75 5.64 5.59
N GLU A 453 -35.56 4.66 6.01
CA GLU A 453 -36.75 4.84 6.85
C GLU A 453 -36.51 4.38 8.30
N GLY A 454 -37.17 5.02 9.27
CA GLY A 454 -37.04 4.67 10.68
C GLY A 454 -35.65 4.98 11.25
N PHE A 455 -34.97 3.96 11.79
CA PHE A 455 -33.61 4.11 12.30
C PHE A 455 -32.60 4.16 11.15
N ILE A 456 -32.00 5.32 10.93
CA ILE A 456 -30.98 5.53 9.91
C ILE A 456 -29.60 5.13 10.48
N PHE A 457 -29.11 3.96 10.10
CA PHE A 457 -27.71 3.59 10.38
C PHE A 457 -26.79 4.34 9.42
N GLY A 458 -25.82 5.08 9.97
CA GLY A 458 -24.90 5.92 9.23
C GLY A 458 -23.44 5.65 9.56
N VAL A 459 -22.54 6.08 8.68
CA VAL A 459 -21.08 6.06 8.89
C VAL A 459 -20.47 7.40 8.52
N CYS A 460 -19.38 7.77 9.18
CA CYS A 460 -18.53 8.89 8.79
C CYS A 460 -17.43 8.38 7.84
N SER A 461 -17.14 9.12 6.78
CA SER A 461 -15.95 8.90 5.96
C SER A 461 -15.51 10.19 5.27
N HIS A 462 -14.31 10.17 4.70
CA HIS A 462 -13.79 11.25 3.87
C HIS A 462 -13.54 10.72 2.43
N SER A 463 -14.58 10.18 1.81
CA SER A 463 -14.55 9.47 0.53
C SER A 463 -13.99 10.34 -0.60
N GLN A 464 -14.21 11.66 -0.53
CA GLN A 464 -13.73 12.60 -1.55
C GLN A 464 -12.19 12.68 -1.70
N TRP A 465 -11.41 12.23 -0.72
CA TRP A 465 -9.94 12.17 -0.83
C TRP A 465 -9.45 10.98 -1.66
N HIS A 466 -10.32 10.02 -1.92
CA HIS A 466 -10.03 8.80 -2.68
C HIS A 466 -10.51 8.92 -4.12
N PRO A 467 -9.92 8.18 -5.08
CA PRO A 467 -10.41 8.12 -6.46
C PRO A 467 -11.75 7.35 -6.54
N PRO A 468 -12.55 7.54 -7.61
CA PRO A 468 -13.89 6.97 -7.74
C PRO A 468 -13.98 5.46 -7.51
N GLU A 469 -12.95 4.71 -7.90
CA GLU A 469 -12.89 3.25 -7.76
C GLU A 469 -12.86 2.83 -6.29
N VAL A 470 -12.19 3.61 -5.42
CA VAL A 470 -12.16 3.38 -3.98
C VAL A 470 -13.46 3.88 -3.32
N GLN A 471 -14.05 4.97 -3.82
CA GLN A 471 -15.37 5.43 -3.39
C GLN A 471 -16.46 4.37 -3.64
N GLU A 472 -16.40 3.67 -4.78
CA GLU A 472 -17.29 2.53 -5.09
C GLU A 472 -17.11 1.37 -4.11
N LEU A 473 -15.87 1.02 -3.74
CA LEU A 473 -15.61 -0.01 -2.73
C LEU A 473 -16.12 0.40 -1.33
N GLN A 474 -15.96 1.67 -0.95
CA GLN A 474 -16.49 2.23 0.30
C GLN A 474 -18.01 2.20 0.34
N ALA A 475 -18.68 2.65 -0.73
CA ALA A 475 -20.14 2.65 -0.85
C ALA A 475 -20.70 1.22 -0.86
N LEU A 476 -20.05 0.29 -1.57
CA LEU A 476 -20.39 -1.13 -1.54
C LEU A 476 -20.29 -1.68 -0.11
N ALA A 477 -19.16 -1.49 0.59
CA ALA A 477 -18.96 -2.03 1.93
C ALA A 477 -19.98 -1.47 2.94
N ALA A 478 -20.24 -0.16 2.88
CA ALA A 478 -21.27 0.49 3.68
C ALA A 478 -22.66 -0.12 3.39
N SER A 479 -23.01 -0.32 2.11
CA SER A 479 -24.30 -0.87 1.70
C SER A 479 -24.50 -2.33 2.16
N LEU A 480 -23.46 -3.17 2.11
CA LEU A 480 -23.54 -4.56 2.59
C LEU A 480 -23.77 -4.61 4.12
N CYS A 481 -23.27 -3.62 4.85
CA CYS A 481 -23.49 -3.42 6.28
C CYS A 481 -24.84 -2.77 6.63
N GLY A 482 -25.67 -2.39 5.64
CA GLY A 482 -26.98 -1.80 5.85
C GLY A 482 -26.95 -0.30 6.18
N VAL A 483 -25.85 0.39 5.86
CA VAL A 483 -25.75 1.85 5.97
C VAL A 483 -26.73 2.50 4.99
N LYS A 484 -27.41 3.56 5.44
CA LYS A 484 -28.28 4.41 4.61
C LYS A 484 -27.88 5.89 4.61
N MET A 485 -26.87 6.28 5.40
CA MET A 485 -26.35 7.64 5.44
C MET A 485 -24.81 7.67 5.51
N LEU A 486 -24.18 8.44 4.64
CA LEU A 486 -22.77 8.83 4.73
C LEU A 486 -22.71 10.26 5.29
N ARG A 487 -22.02 10.45 6.42
CA ARG A 487 -21.54 11.77 6.84
C ARG A 487 -20.19 12.05 6.18
N GLU A 488 -20.09 13.17 5.48
CA GLU A 488 -18.94 13.56 4.64
C GLU A 488 -18.73 15.08 4.70
N ASP A 489 -17.48 15.52 4.61
CA ASP A 489 -17.14 16.94 4.56
C ASP A 489 -17.57 17.60 3.24
N MET A 490 -18.28 18.72 3.30
CA MET A 490 -18.42 19.63 2.16
C MET A 490 -17.34 20.72 2.27
N LEU A 491 -16.11 20.37 1.90
CA LEU A 491 -14.92 21.21 2.01
C LEU A 491 -14.98 22.42 1.09
N TRP A 492 -15.35 23.58 1.63
CA TRP A 492 -15.41 24.84 0.88
C TRP A 492 -14.06 25.19 0.24
N GLU A 493 -12.93 24.97 0.92
CA GLU A 493 -11.59 25.23 0.38
C GLU A 493 -11.25 24.43 -0.87
N ARG A 494 -11.86 23.24 -1.01
CA ARG A 494 -11.69 22.36 -2.17
C ARG A 494 -12.70 22.66 -3.26
N MET A 495 -13.89 23.13 -2.87
CA MET A 495 -14.95 23.55 -3.78
C MET A 495 -14.75 24.95 -4.36
N GLU A 496 -14.06 25.86 -3.67
CA GLU A 496 -13.78 27.23 -4.11
C GLU A 496 -12.33 27.64 -3.73
N PRO A 497 -11.29 26.97 -4.29
CA PRO A 497 -9.89 27.21 -3.93
C PRO A 497 -9.40 28.63 -4.24
N ARG A 498 -10.11 29.37 -5.09
CA ARG A 498 -9.99 30.81 -5.30
C ARG A 498 -11.40 31.38 -5.45
N GLN A 499 -11.63 32.59 -4.97
CA GLN A 499 -12.93 33.27 -5.03
C GLN A 499 -13.53 33.22 -6.45
N GLY A 500 -14.76 32.72 -6.56
CA GLY A 500 -15.49 32.51 -7.82
C GLY A 500 -15.06 31.30 -8.67
N ALA A 501 -13.94 30.64 -8.35
CA ALA A 501 -13.39 29.52 -9.13
C ALA A 501 -13.87 28.17 -8.56
N TRP A 502 -15.12 27.83 -8.84
CA TRP A 502 -15.77 26.63 -8.30
C TRP A 502 -15.28 25.32 -8.91
N ASN A 503 -15.13 24.28 -8.08
CA ASN A 503 -14.73 22.92 -8.44
C ASN A 503 -15.54 21.87 -7.67
N PHE A 504 -16.70 21.49 -8.21
CA PHE A 504 -17.60 20.52 -7.57
C PHE A 504 -17.19 19.04 -7.78
N ARG A 505 -16.20 18.76 -8.65
CA ARG A 505 -15.89 17.42 -9.18
C ARG A 505 -15.80 16.31 -8.13
N PHE A 506 -15.18 16.61 -6.99
CA PHE A 506 -14.94 15.60 -5.95
C PHE A 506 -16.19 15.30 -5.14
N PHE A 507 -16.96 16.32 -4.76
CA PHE A 507 -18.20 16.13 -3.99
C PHE A 507 -19.33 15.58 -4.89
N ASP A 508 -19.42 16.03 -6.15
CA ASP A 508 -20.31 15.45 -7.16
C ASP A 508 -20.06 13.93 -7.32
N SER A 509 -18.80 13.49 -7.27
CA SER A 509 -18.42 12.07 -7.33
C SER A 509 -18.98 11.28 -6.15
N VAL A 510 -18.77 11.77 -4.91
CA VAL A 510 -19.26 11.11 -3.70
C VAL A 510 -20.78 11.01 -3.72
N VAL A 511 -21.49 12.13 -3.95
CA VAL A 511 -22.97 12.13 -4.00
C VAL A 511 -23.47 11.19 -5.10
N LYS A 512 -22.84 11.16 -6.29
CA LYS A 512 -23.24 10.25 -7.36
C LYS A 512 -22.99 8.77 -7.05
N ILE A 513 -21.89 8.45 -6.39
CA ILE A 513 -21.51 7.06 -6.10
C ILE A 513 -22.38 6.49 -4.98
N PHE A 514 -22.51 7.18 -3.85
CA PHE A 514 -23.29 6.69 -2.71
C PHE A 514 -24.79 6.57 -3.03
N ASP A 515 -25.34 7.49 -3.83
CA ASP A 515 -26.72 7.43 -4.35
C ASP A 515 -26.98 6.14 -5.17
N ARG A 516 -26.01 5.68 -5.99
CA ARG A 516 -26.12 4.39 -6.71
C ARG A 516 -26.23 3.17 -5.80
N HIS A 517 -25.69 3.25 -4.57
CA HIS A 517 -25.79 2.18 -3.57
C HIS A 517 -26.99 2.38 -2.62
N GLY A 518 -27.84 3.37 -2.88
CA GLY A 518 -28.98 3.72 -2.02
C GLY A 518 -28.56 4.29 -0.66
N ILE A 519 -27.43 5.00 -0.62
CA ILE A 519 -26.91 5.68 0.57
C ILE A 519 -26.98 7.19 0.33
N GLU A 520 -27.65 7.90 1.23
CA GLU A 520 -27.75 9.35 1.17
C GLU A 520 -26.49 10.00 1.76
N VAL A 521 -26.15 11.21 1.30
CA VAL A 521 -25.05 11.99 1.87
C VAL A 521 -25.62 13.07 2.78
N ALA A 522 -25.17 13.10 4.02
CA ALA A 522 -25.36 14.19 4.99
C ALA A 522 -24.07 15.03 5.03
N PRO A 523 -23.93 16.06 4.17
CA PRO A 523 -22.78 16.95 4.19
C PRO A 523 -22.60 17.71 5.50
N ILE A 524 -21.36 18.08 5.77
CA ILE A 524 -20.99 19.12 6.74
C ILE A 524 -20.57 20.36 5.93
N TYR A 525 -21.21 21.51 6.12
CA TYR A 525 -20.64 22.78 5.64
C TYR A 525 -19.37 23.07 6.43
N CYS A 526 -18.21 22.78 5.83
CA CYS A 526 -16.91 22.89 6.46
C CYS A 526 -15.83 23.35 5.45
N TYR A 527 -14.55 23.06 5.74
CA TYR A 527 -13.59 24.13 5.98
C TYR A 527 -13.36 25.11 4.83
N ARG A 528 -13.27 26.38 5.22
CA ARG A 528 -13.08 27.56 4.37
C ARG A 528 -11.72 27.63 3.67
N PRO A 529 -11.62 28.28 2.50
CA PRO A 529 -10.34 28.67 1.92
C PRO A 529 -9.71 29.89 2.62
N GLU A 530 -8.39 30.01 2.53
CA GLU A 530 -7.62 31.12 3.14
C GLU A 530 -7.97 32.50 2.56
N TRP A 531 -8.38 32.59 1.28
CA TRP A 531 -8.81 33.88 0.70
C TRP A 531 -10.09 34.42 1.35
N ALA A 532 -10.90 33.56 1.95
CA ALA A 532 -12.15 33.94 2.60
C ALA A 532 -11.95 34.42 4.04
N VAL A 533 -10.70 34.57 4.54
CA VAL A 533 -10.36 35.04 5.90
C VAL A 533 -11.05 36.37 6.23
N ALA A 534 -11.83 36.38 7.32
CA ALA A 534 -12.57 37.56 7.77
C ALA A 534 -11.56 38.58 8.31
N ARG A 535 -11.63 39.81 7.82
CA ARG A 535 -10.62 40.86 8.15
C ARG A 535 -10.72 41.35 9.58
N ASP A 536 -11.87 41.17 10.20
CA ASP A 536 -12.21 41.56 11.58
C ASP A 536 -12.11 40.40 12.58
N TRP A 537 -11.82 39.17 12.12
CA TRP A 537 -11.66 38.01 12.98
C TRP A 537 -10.52 38.21 13.98
N LYS A 538 -10.81 37.94 15.25
CA LYS A 538 -9.85 37.94 16.35
C LYS A 538 -9.73 36.51 16.87
N PRO A 539 -8.55 35.86 16.78
CA PRO A 539 -8.38 34.53 17.33
C PRO A 539 -8.61 34.54 18.85
N ILE A 540 -9.28 33.51 19.37
CA ILE A 540 -9.30 33.25 20.82
C ILE A 540 -7.88 32.93 21.29
N ARG A 541 -7.13 32.18 20.48
CA ARG A 541 -5.74 31.78 20.73
C ARG A 541 -4.86 32.14 19.52
N PRO A 542 -4.10 33.26 19.57
CA PRO A 542 -3.27 33.73 18.46
C PRO A 542 -2.21 32.72 18.00
N GLU A 543 -1.78 31.81 18.87
CA GLU A 543 -0.80 30.77 18.57
C GLU A 543 -1.36 29.60 17.75
N SER A 544 -2.69 29.47 17.63
CA SER A 544 -3.32 28.43 16.82
C SER A 544 -3.57 28.92 15.39
N PRO A 545 -2.88 28.37 14.36
CA PRO A 545 -3.06 28.79 12.97
C PRO A 545 -4.33 28.22 12.32
N ARG A 546 -5.06 27.33 13.01
CA ARG A 546 -6.25 26.62 12.52
C ARG A 546 -7.55 27.29 13.01
N GLY A 547 -8.67 26.87 12.41
CA GLY A 547 -10.01 27.25 12.87
C GLY A 547 -10.38 28.72 12.71
N LYS A 548 -9.77 29.47 11.78
CA LYS A 548 -10.06 30.91 11.56
C LYS A 548 -11.56 31.13 11.22
N ARG A 549 -12.24 32.19 11.68
CA ARG A 549 -13.69 32.43 11.40
C ARG A 549 -14.02 32.86 9.97
N PRO A 550 -14.91 32.18 9.21
CA PRO A 550 -15.42 32.60 7.89
C PRO A 550 -15.91 34.05 7.84
N ASP A 551 -15.58 34.79 6.78
CA ASP A 551 -16.28 36.05 6.49
C ASP A 551 -17.75 35.73 6.25
N PHE A 552 -18.65 36.47 6.90
CA PHE A 552 -20.08 36.13 6.91
C PHE A 552 -20.73 36.28 5.52
N GLY A 553 -20.27 37.21 4.69
CA GLY A 553 -20.75 37.37 3.31
C GLY A 553 -20.26 36.24 2.40
N HIS A 554 -18.98 35.87 2.51
CA HIS A 554 -18.43 34.73 1.78
C HIS A 554 -19.04 33.40 2.23
N TRP A 555 -19.31 33.23 3.53
CA TRP A 555 -20.01 32.08 4.11
C TRP A 555 -21.43 31.93 3.53
N ALA A 556 -22.21 33.02 3.55
CA ALA A 556 -23.55 33.05 2.96
C ALA A 556 -23.53 32.67 1.47
N ASN A 557 -22.52 33.12 0.72
CA ASN A 557 -22.35 32.77 -0.70
C ASN A 557 -22.05 31.27 -0.90
N PHE A 558 -21.17 30.69 -0.07
CA PHE A 558 -20.87 29.27 -0.10
C PHE A 558 -22.11 28.40 0.16
N ILE A 559 -22.82 28.67 1.26
CA ILE A 559 -24.04 27.93 1.63
C ILE A 559 -25.10 28.06 0.53
N ARG A 560 -25.37 29.29 0.04
CA ARG A 560 -26.33 29.52 -1.06
C ARG A 560 -25.97 28.70 -2.29
N THR A 561 -24.70 28.65 -2.66
CA THR A 561 -24.21 27.92 -3.85
C THR A 561 -24.35 26.41 -3.64
N ALA A 562 -23.99 25.91 -2.47
CA ALA A 562 -24.09 24.50 -2.11
C ALA A 562 -25.55 24.02 -2.01
N ALA A 563 -26.39 24.72 -1.25
CA ALA A 563 -27.80 24.40 -1.09
C ALA A 563 -28.56 24.43 -2.41
N SER A 564 -28.35 25.46 -3.24
CA SER A 564 -28.94 25.54 -4.60
C SER A 564 -28.50 24.41 -5.52
N ARG A 565 -27.30 23.83 -5.32
CA ARG A 565 -26.77 22.75 -6.17
C ARG A 565 -27.23 21.36 -5.72
N TYR A 566 -27.32 21.12 -4.41
CA TYR A 566 -27.49 19.79 -3.84
C TYR A 566 -28.82 19.57 -3.11
N GLY A 567 -29.64 20.61 -2.91
CA GLY A 567 -30.87 20.56 -2.11
C GLY A 567 -31.82 19.41 -2.47
N ASP A 568 -32.00 19.13 -3.76
CA ASP A 568 -32.87 18.03 -4.24
C ASP A 568 -32.29 16.62 -3.96
N ARG A 569 -31.01 16.52 -3.58
CA ARG A 569 -30.26 15.27 -3.42
C ARG A 569 -29.79 15.00 -1.98
N ILE A 570 -29.82 15.99 -1.08
CA ILE A 570 -29.45 15.83 0.34
C ILE A 570 -30.67 16.08 1.23
N ARG A 571 -30.83 15.32 2.31
CA ARG A 571 -31.89 15.57 3.32
C ARG A 571 -31.42 16.37 4.52
N TYR A 572 -30.13 16.32 4.82
CA TYR A 572 -29.55 16.81 6.06
C TYR A 572 -28.27 17.58 5.76
N VAL A 573 -28.00 18.64 6.51
CA VAL A 573 -26.69 19.30 6.49
C VAL A 573 -26.28 19.75 7.88
N GLU A 574 -25.03 19.47 8.24
CA GLU A 574 -24.40 19.93 9.47
C GLU A 574 -23.67 21.25 9.25
N VAL A 575 -23.80 22.19 10.19
CA VAL A 575 -23.14 23.49 10.10
C VAL A 575 -21.90 23.51 10.97
N TRP A 576 -20.73 23.40 10.33
CA TRP A 576 -19.40 23.29 10.95
C TRP A 576 -19.15 21.99 11.73
N ASN A 577 -17.88 21.60 11.86
CA ASN A 577 -17.46 20.45 12.66
C ASN A 577 -16.87 20.91 13.99
N GLU A 578 -17.33 20.35 15.11
CA GLU A 578 -16.76 20.53 16.46
C GLU A 578 -16.44 22.01 16.83
N PRO A 579 -17.43 22.93 16.78
CA PRO A 579 -17.22 24.36 17.03
C PRO A 579 -16.82 24.67 18.49
N ASP A 580 -16.98 23.72 19.41
CA ASP A 580 -16.51 23.77 20.80
C ASP A 580 -14.99 23.51 20.96
N LEU A 581 -14.31 23.02 19.92
CA LEU A 581 -12.88 22.68 19.95
C LEU A 581 -12.00 23.66 19.16
N LEU A 582 -10.96 24.17 19.84
CA LEU A 582 -10.01 25.16 19.30
C LEU A 582 -9.32 24.76 17.98
N GLY A 583 -9.14 23.45 17.76
CA GLY A 583 -8.51 22.92 16.54
C GLY A 583 -9.35 23.13 15.28
N TYR A 584 -10.67 23.27 15.44
CA TYR A 584 -11.65 23.42 14.36
C TYR A 584 -12.33 24.79 14.37
N ALA A 585 -12.48 25.43 15.53
CA ALA A 585 -12.98 26.79 15.68
C ALA A 585 -12.12 27.60 16.66
N ASN A 586 -11.43 28.61 16.13
CA ASN A 586 -10.66 29.61 16.87
C ASN A 586 -11.43 30.95 16.87
N PHE A 587 -12.73 30.87 17.16
CA PHE A 587 -13.72 31.95 17.18
C PHE A 587 -14.81 31.63 18.20
N THR A 588 -15.55 32.64 18.66
CA THR A 588 -16.44 32.49 19.83
C THR A 588 -17.72 31.69 19.52
N ALA A 589 -18.43 31.27 20.58
CA ALA A 589 -19.74 30.67 20.45
C ALA A 589 -20.73 31.60 19.73
N GLU A 590 -20.69 32.90 20.02
CA GLU A 590 -21.53 33.92 19.39
C GLU A 590 -21.20 34.08 17.89
N GLU A 591 -19.91 34.05 17.52
CA GLU A 591 -19.46 34.05 16.13
C GLU A 591 -19.94 32.79 15.37
N TYR A 592 -19.91 31.63 16.01
CA TYR A 592 -20.46 30.38 15.47
C TYR A 592 -22.01 30.44 15.35
N ILE A 593 -22.71 30.98 16.33
CA ILE A 593 -24.18 31.13 16.30
C ILE A 593 -24.62 32.02 15.13
N GLU A 594 -23.85 33.04 14.78
CA GLU A 594 -24.12 33.86 13.60
C GLU A 594 -23.88 33.07 12.30
N MET A 595 -22.82 32.26 12.23
CA MET A 595 -22.61 31.33 11.11
C MET A 595 -23.77 30.33 10.95
N LEU A 596 -24.33 29.84 12.06
CA LEU A 596 -25.48 28.94 12.10
C LEU A 596 -26.75 29.62 11.59
N LYS A 597 -27.03 30.86 12.02
CA LYS A 597 -28.15 31.67 11.52
C LYS A 597 -28.07 31.91 10.01
N ILE A 598 -26.89 32.27 9.52
CA ILE A 598 -26.63 32.45 8.09
C ILE A 598 -26.83 31.13 7.34
N ALA A 599 -26.28 30.03 7.85
CA ALA A 599 -26.42 28.71 7.25
C ALA A 599 -27.88 28.27 7.15
N TYR A 600 -28.65 28.45 8.22
CA TYR A 600 -30.07 28.14 8.24
C TYR A 600 -30.84 28.99 7.20
N ALA A 601 -30.69 30.31 7.26
CA ALA A 601 -31.40 31.23 6.39
C ALA A 601 -31.10 30.99 4.90
N GLU A 602 -29.85 30.73 4.54
CA GLU A 602 -29.48 30.51 3.14
C GLU A 602 -29.80 29.10 2.64
N THR A 603 -29.73 28.07 3.51
CA THR A 603 -30.21 26.72 3.18
C THR A 603 -31.72 26.75 2.94
N LYS A 604 -32.52 27.29 3.87
CA LYS A 604 -33.99 27.29 3.75
C LYS A 604 -34.52 28.13 2.58
N LYS A 605 -33.80 29.19 2.16
CA LYS A 605 -34.13 29.96 0.94
C LYS A 605 -33.93 29.16 -0.35
N ALA A 606 -32.86 28.36 -0.41
CA ALA A 606 -32.48 27.64 -1.63
C ALA A 606 -33.10 26.23 -1.71
N ALA A 607 -33.30 25.58 -0.56
CA ALA A 607 -33.76 24.20 -0.43
C ALA A 607 -34.55 24.05 0.90
N PRO A 608 -35.84 24.41 0.94
CA PRO A 608 -36.62 24.53 2.18
C PRO A 608 -36.76 23.22 2.96
N ASP A 609 -36.81 22.09 2.26
CA ASP A 609 -36.98 20.75 2.84
C ASP A 609 -35.70 20.16 3.47
N VAL A 610 -34.54 20.79 3.25
CA VAL A 610 -33.27 20.33 3.84
C VAL A 610 -33.27 20.62 5.34
N THR A 611 -33.04 19.58 6.14
CA THR A 611 -32.94 19.65 7.60
C THR A 611 -31.56 20.16 8.01
N VAL A 612 -31.50 21.23 8.79
CA VAL A 612 -30.25 21.87 9.22
C VAL A 612 -29.90 21.43 10.65
N LEU A 613 -28.73 20.81 10.82
CA LEU A 613 -28.16 20.43 12.10
C LEU A 613 -27.27 21.56 12.64
N THR A 614 -27.19 21.71 13.96
CA THR A 614 -26.00 22.35 14.57
C THR A 614 -24.74 21.56 14.19
N GLY A 615 -23.56 22.17 14.25
CA GLY A 615 -22.31 21.40 14.42
C GLY A 615 -22.35 20.54 15.67
N GLY A 616 -21.70 19.38 15.62
CA GLY A 616 -21.69 18.43 16.74
C GLY A 616 -20.73 18.82 17.86
N PHE A 617 -21.19 18.60 19.09
CA PHE A 617 -20.46 18.94 20.31
C PHE A 617 -19.78 17.71 20.91
N THR A 618 -18.55 17.89 21.39
CA THR A 618 -17.65 16.79 21.72
C THR A 618 -17.82 16.24 23.14
N MET A 619 -18.43 16.99 24.07
CA MET A 619 -18.67 16.54 25.45
C MET A 619 -19.71 17.39 26.23
N MET A 620 -20.24 16.84 27.33
CA MET A 620 -21.26 17.48 28.19
C MET A 620 -20.65 18.29 29.36
N PRO A 621 -20.87 19.62 29.47
CA PRO A 621 -20.26 20.45 30.52
C PRO A 621 -20.47 19.96 31.98
N PRO A 622 -19.53 20.20 32.91
CA PRO A 622 -18.24 20.87 32.74
C PRO A 622 -17.11 19.88 32.40
N PHE A 623 -16.25 20.22 31.43
CA PHE A 623 -15.07 19.43 31.07
C PHE A 623 -13.82 20.30 30.88
N LEU A 624 -12.66 19.66 31.08
CA LEU A 624 -11.35 20.24 30.83
C LEU A 624 -11.10 20.34 29.31
N ASN A 625 -10.42 21.40 28.87
CA ASN A 625 -9.97 21.69 27.51
C ASN A 625 -11.03 22.17 26.48
N ILE A 626 -12.30 22.30 26.84
CA ILE A 626 -13.26 23.11 26.05
C ILE A 626 -12.92 24.60 26.28
N VAL A 627 -12.92 25.40 25.21
CA VAL A 627 -12.53 26.82 25.25
C VAL A 627 -13.57 27.68 25.95
N ASP A 628 -14.84 27.50 25.58
CA ASP A 628 -16.01 28.11 26.21
C ASP A 628 -16.90 26.99 26.78
N PRO A 629 -16.89 26.74 28.10
CA PRO A 629 -17.71 25.71 28.72
C PRO A 629 -19.23 25.87 28.50
N GLN A 630 -19.69 27.05 28.06
CA GLN A 630 -21.10 27.35 27.77
C GLN A 630 -21.41 27.30 26.27
N HIS A 631 -20.49 26.91 25.39
CA HIS A 631 -20.68 26.95 23.93
C HIS A 631 -21.95 26.21 23.47
N MET A 632 -22.18 24.99 23.99
CA MET A 632 -23.40 24.20 23.73
C MET A 632 -24.65 24.91 24.28
N GLU A 633 -24.59 25.44 25.50
CA GLU A 633 -25.69 26.16 26.16
C GLU A 633 -26.14 27.37 25.32
N LYS A 634 -25.17 28.21 24.94
CA LYS A 634 -25.37 29.40 24.11
C LYS A 634 -25.95 29.03 22.74
N THR A 635 -25.45 27.97 22.11
CA THR A 635 -25.98 27.54 20.79
C THR A 635 -27.44 27.13 20.88
N LEU A 636 -27.80 26.28 21.85
CA LEU A 636 -29.17 25.74 21.97
C LEU A 636 -30.20 26.76 22.48
N THR A 637 -29.73 27.86 23.09
CA THR A 637 -30.59 28.95 23.57
C THR A 637 -30.68 30.09 22.55
N GLN A 638 -29.56 30.63 22.08
CA GLN A 638 -29.50 31.80 21.20
C GLN A 638 -29.59 31.46 19.71
N GLY A 639 -29.29 30.22 19.32
CA GLY A 639 -29.51 29.69 17.97
C GLY A 639 -30.90 29.07 17.76
N ARG A 640 -31.78 29.11 18.77
CA ARG A 640 -33.13 28.54 18.71
C ARG A 640 -33.93 29.12 17.54
N GLY A 641 -34.51 28.23 16.72
CA GLY A 641 -35.20 28.61 15.48
C GLY A 641 -34.30 28.72 14.24
N TYR A 642 -32.98 28.50 14.40
CA TYR A 642 -31.99 28.48 13.31
C TYR A 642 -31.25 27.12 13.22
N TYR A 643 -31.86 26.07 13.78
CA TYR A 643 -31.49 24.68 13.55
C TYR A 643 -32.74 23.81 13.75
N ASP A 644 -32.81 22.71 13.02
CA ASP A 644 -33.90 21.73 13.09
C ASP A 644 -33.50 20.53 13.98
N VAL A 645 -32.21 20.20 14.06
CA VAL A 645 -31.65 19.05 14.80
C VAL A 645 -30.39 19.47 15.56
N GLN A 646 -30.16 18.93 16.76
CA GLN A 646 -28.90 19.05 17.49
C GLN A 646 -27.95 17.88 17.15
N ALA A 647 -26.74 18.19 16.69
CA ALA A 647 -25.66 17.21 16.52
C ALA A 647 -24.90 16.92 17.83
N PHE A 648 -24.24 15.75 17.92
CA PHE A 648 -23.52 15.31 19.12
C PHE A 648 -22.42 14.30 18.78
N HIS A 649 -21.17 14.62 19.17
CA HIS A 649 -19.93 13.93 18.78
C HIS A 649 -19.19 13.32 19.98
N VAL A 650 -19.90 12.63 20.87
CA VAL A 650 -19.25 11.95 22.01
C VAL A 650 -18.70 10.59 21.57
N HIS A 651 -17.41 10.38 21.82
CA HIS A 651 -16.70 9.12 21.57
C HIS A 651 -16.43 8.34 22.87
N GLY A 652 -16.29 7.01 22.76
CA GLY A 652 -15.87 6.16 23.88
C GLY A 652 -16.52 4.77 23.90
N ILE A 653 -16.23 4.02 24.97
CA ILE A 653 -16.94 2.77 25.28
C ILE A 653 -18.43 3.04 25.57
N PHE A 654 -19.28 2.06 25.26
CA PHE A 654 -20.75 2.21 25.30
C PHE A 654 -21.28 2.72 26.64
N GLU A 655 -20.72 2.24 27.76
CA GLU A 655 -21.13 2.64 29.10
C GLU A 655 -20.93 4.14 29.33
N ARG A 656 -19.75 4.67 28.99
CA ARG A 656 -19.45 6.10 29.11
C ARG A 656 -20.24 6.94 28.11
N TYR A 657 -20.41 6.43 26.88
CA TYR A 657 -21.22 7.10 25.87
C TYR A 657 -22.66 7.28 26.37
N ARG A 658 -23.26 6.22 26.92
CA ARG A 658 -24.59 6.25 27.53
C ARG A 658 -24.69 7.27 28.67
N GLU A 659 -23.72 7.31 29.59
CA GLU A 659 -23.67 8.31 30.67
C GLU A 659 -23.69 9.76 30.13
N GLN A 660 -23.03 10.03 28.99
CA GLN A 660 -23.09 11.36 28.36
C GLN A 660 -24.45 11.63 27.69
N VAL A 661 -25.10 10.62 27.10
CA VAL A 661 -26.44 10.75 26.51
C VAL A 661 -27.49 11.01 27.59
N ASP A 662 -27.43 10.32 28.73
CA ASP A 662 -28.34 10.55 29.86
C ASP A 662 -28.21 12.00 30.36
N ARG A 663 -26.97 12.50 30.54
CA ARG A 663 -26.68 13.91 30.88
C ARG A 663 -27.17 14.90 29.80
N LEU A 664 -27.05 14.56 28.52
CA LEU A 664 -27.54 15.38 27.41
C LEU A 664 -29.06 15.55 27.47
N MET A 665 -29.81 14.51 27.84
CA MET A 665 -31.26 14.60 27.98
C MET A 665 -31.68 15.49 29.15
N GLU A 666 -30.99 15.41 30.29
CA GLU A 666 -31.23 16.29 31.44
C GLU A 666 -30.94 17.75 31.10
N PHE A 667 -29.77 18.03 30.53
CA PHE A 667 -29.36 19.38 30.13
C PHE A 667 -30.32 20.02 29.12
N ARG A 668 -30.75 19.28 28.10
CA ARG A 668 -31.73 19.78 27.10
C ARG A 668 -33.10 20.05 27.72
N LYS A 669 -33.52 19.26 28.71
CA LYS A 669 -34.75 19.47 29.47
C LYS A 669 -34.68 20.74 30.31
N GLU A 670 -33.54 21.02 30.94
CA GLU A 670 -33.31 22.26 31.71
C GLU A 670 -33.36 23.50 30.81
N LEU A 671 -32.77 23.42 29.61
CA LEU A 671 -32.81 24.51 28.61
C LEU A 671 -34.14 24.61 27.83
N GLY A 672 -35.06 23.66 28.01
CA GLY A 672 -36.32 23.61 27.26
C GLY A 672 -36.14 23.37 25.75
N VAL A 673 -35.13 22.58 25.36
CA VAL A 673 -34.81 22.26 23.95
C VAL A 673 -35.65 21.08 23.49
N THR A 674 -36.60 21.33 22.59
CA THR A 674 -37.52 20.31 22.05
C THR A 674 -37.13 19.77 20.67
N ALA A 675 -36.24 20.47 19.94
CA ALA A 675 -35.69 19.99 18.67
C ALA A 675 -35.04 18.60 18.85
N PRO A 676 -35.19 17.67 17.90
CA PRO A 676 -34.56 16.35 17.93
C PRO A 676 -33.02 16.44 17.98
N TRP A 677 -32.38 15.31 18.27
CA TRP A 677 -30.92 15.19 18.30
C TRP A 677 -30.45 14.00 17.49
N TRP A 678 -29.20 14.05 17.06
CA TRP A 678 -28.55 12.99 16.30
C TRP A 678 -27.11 12.81 16.81
N ALA A 679 -26.78 11.58 17.19
CA ALA A 679 -25.40 11.11 17.28
C ALA A 679 -24.82 10.91 15.87
N ASN A 680 -24.56 12.02 15.18
CA ASN A 680 -24.08 12.05 13.80
C ASN A 680 -22.60 11.67 13.67
N GLU A 681 -21.84 11.72 14.77
CA GLU A 681 -20.52 11.10 14.88
C GLU A 681 -20.35 10.42 16.25
N THR A 682 -19.82 9.20 16.26
CA THR A 682 -19.33 8.53 17.48
C THR A 682 -18.42 7.38 17.08
N ALA A 683 -17.45 7.03 17.93
CA ALA A 683 -16.52 5.95 17.67
C ALA A 683 -15.86 5.44 18.96
N ILE A 684 -15.28 4.24 18.84
CA ILE A 684 -14.20 3.76 19.69
C ILE A 684 -13.04 3.36 18.75
N THR A 685 -11.81 3.71 19.10
CA THR A 685 -10.63 3.28 18.34
C THR A 685 -10.28 1.83 18.66
N SER A 686 -9.81 1.07 17.67
CA SER A 686 -9.21 -0.24 17.88
C SER A 686 -7.82 -0.13 18.55
N THR A 687 -7.16 1.03 18.48
CA THR A 687 -5.88 1.25 19.17
C THR A 687 -6.05 1.19 20.69
N GLY A 688 -5.33 0.29 21.35
CA GLY A 688 -5.38 0.08 22.80
C GLY A 688 -6.55 -0.79 23.31
N PHE A 689 -7.61 -0.97 22.52
CA PHE A 689 -8.77 -1.79 22.89
C PHE A 689 -8.91 -3.08 22.06
N GLY A 690 -8.39 -3.10 20.84
CA GLY A 690 -8.51 -4.19 19.87
C GLY A 690 -9.82 -4.15 19.06
N GLU A 691 -9.76 -4.66 17.83
CA GLU A 691 -10.87 -4.70 16.87
C GLU A 691 -12.10 -5.45 17.42
N TYR A 692 -11.88 -6.52 18.18
CA TYR A 692 -12.97 -7.28 18.80
C TYR A 692 -13.76 -6.47 19.85
N VAL A 693 -13.13 -5.55 20.56
CA VAL A 693 -13.84 -4.66 21.51
C VAL A 693 -14.62 -3.60 20.73
N GLN A 694 -14.00 -3.01 19.70
CA GLN A 694 -14.65 -2.07 18.79
C GLN A 694 -15.92 -2.67 18.13
N ALA A 695 -15.83 -3.92 17.67
CA ALA A 695 -16.97 -4.63 17.06
C ALA A 695 -18.08 -5.04 18.05
N ARG A 696 -17.83 -5.02 19.37
CA ARG A 696 -18.83 -5.37 20.40
C ARG A 696 -19.68 -4.19 20.87
N THR A 697 -19.19 -2.96 20.73
CA THR A 697 -19.87 -1.72 21.18
C THR A 697 -21.33 -1.58 20.67
N PRO A 698 -21.74 -2.11 19.51
CA PRO A 698 -23.15 -2.11 19.07
C PRO A 698 -24.08 -3.12 19.76
N ARG A 699 -23.61 -4.01 20.65
CA ARG A 699 -24.45 -5.05 21.30
C ARG A 699 -24.62 -4.82 22.80
N PRO A 700 -25.82 -4.45 23.29
CA PRO A 700 -26.02 -4.07 24.70
C PRO A 700 -25.90 -5.18 25.77
N ASP A 701 -25.83 -6.45 25.39
CA ASP A 701 -26.19 -7.58 26.28
C ASP A 701 -25.07 -8.62 26.53
N THR A 702 -23.84 -8.18 26.78
CA THR A 702 -22.82 -9.07 27.38
C THR A 702 -21.94 -8.33 28.37
N ARG A 703 -22.07 -8.65 29.67
CA ARG A 703 -21.14 -8.18 30.71
C ARG A 703 -19.70 -8.62 30.37
N PRO A 704 -18.67 -7.76 30.52
CA PRO A 704 -17.30 -8.14 30.24
C PRO A 704 -16.78 -9.18 31.26
N PRO A 705 -16.04 -10.21 30.84
CA PRO A 705 -15.31 -11.06 31.76
C PRO A 705 -14.13 -10.29 32.37
N CYS A 706 -13.97 -10.39 33.68
CA CYS A 706 -12.98 -9.63 34.45
C CYS A 706 -11.54 -10.03 34.06
N TRP A 707 -10.83 -9.16 33.34
CA TRP A 707 -9.42 -9.38 33.02
C TRP A 707 -8.54 -9.15 34.26
N ARG A 708 -7.97 -10.22 34.84
CA ARG A 708 -6.86 -10.12 35.79
C ARG A 708 -5.56 -10.01 35.00
N GLY A 709 -4.86 -8.87 35.12
CA GLY A 709 -3.57 -8.67 34.46
C GLY A 709 -2.51 -9.64 34.95
N GLY A 710 -1.87 -10.36 34.01
CA GLY A 710 -0.75 -11.24 34.29
C GLY A 710 0.59 -10.51 34.15
N HIS A 711 1.18 -10.09 35.26
CA HIS A 711 2.61 -9.75 35.28
C HIS A 711 3.47 -11.02 35.17
N ARG A 712 4.57 -10.93 34.42
CA ARG A 712 5.58 -12.00 34.33
C ARG A 712 6.35 -12.15 35.65
N THR A 713 6.46 -13.36 36.16
CA THR A 713 7.56 -13.81 37.03
C THR A 713 7.99 -15.23 36.67
N LEU A 714 9.29 -15.49 36.69
CA LEU A 714 9.90 -16.81 36.43
C LEU A 714 10.03 -17.64 37.71
N ALA A 715 10.07 -18.98 37.55
CA ALA A 715 10.50 -20.01 38.51
C ALA A 715 9.67 -20.14 39.81
N CYS A 716 9.27 -21.33 40.30
CA CYS A 716 10.05 -22.56 40.44
C CYS A 716 9.13 -23.80 40.63
N ARG A 717 9.75 -24.99 40.78
CA ARG A 717 9.11 -26.33 40.88
C ARG A 717 8.16 -26.51 42.08
N ARG A 718 7.02 -27.22 41.89
CA ARG A 718 6.62 -28.42 42.69
C ARG A 718 5.37 -29.18 42.19
N THR A 719 5.62 -30.41 41.73
CA THR A 719 4.84 -31.67 41.85
C THR A 719 3.36 -31.75 42.28
N ARG A 720 2.65 -32.64 41.54
CA ARG A 720 1.73 -33.75 41.97
C ARG A 720 0.18 -33.61 41.86
N ARG A 721 -0.35 -34.44 40.94
CA ARG A 721 -1.46 -35.44 41.07
C ARG A 721 -2.94 -34.99 41.29
N SER A 722 -3.72 -35.15 40.21
CA SER A 722 -4.93 -36.03 40.06
C SER A 722 -6.04 -36.00 41.13
N ARG A 723 -7.33 -35.87 40.76
CA ARG A 723 -8.17 -36.93 40.11
C ARG A 723 -9.58 -36.40 39.73
N ARG A 724 -10.19 -37.03 38.70
CA ARG A 724 -11.63 -37.38 38.47
C ARG A 724 -12.70 -36.32 38.85
N GLY A 725 -13.57 -35.84 37.95
CA GLY A 725 -14.61 -36.56 37.18
C GLY A 725 -15.99 -35.96 37.58
N ALA A 726 -17.09 -35.99 36.82
CA ALA A 726 -17.38 -36.61 35.52
C ALA A 726 -18.56 -35.87 34.82
N SER A 727 -18.76 -36.17 33.52
CA SER A 727 -20.01 -36.12 32.71
C SER A 727 -21.03 -34.96 32.88
N VAL A 728 -21.29 -34.27 31.76
CA VAL A 728 -22.51 -33.48 31.49
C VAL A 728 -23.24 -34.13 30.30
N THR A 729 -24.57 -34.22 30.35
CA THR A 729 -25.44 -34.65 29.24
C THR A 729 -26.04 -33.46 28.49
N ASP A 730 -26.47 -33.70 27.25
CA ASP A 730 -26.84 -32.70 26.23
C ASP A 730 -28.02 -31.75 26.57
N PRO A 731 -28.13 -30.61 25.85
CA PRO A 731 -29.09 -29.54 26.12
C PRO A 731 -30.43 -29.69 25.37
N ALA A 732 -31.44 -28.96 25.86
CA ALA A 732 -32.70 -28.71 25.15
C ALA A 732 -32.80 -27.22 24.73
N GLU A 733 -33.39 -26.96 23.56
CA GLU A 733 -33.79 -25.61 23.12
C GLU A 733 -34.96 -25.06 23.97
N PRO A 734 -35.30 -23.76 23.85
CA PRO A 734 -36.45 -23.49 23.00
C PRO A 734 -36.42 -22.21 22.14
N SER A 735 -37.34 -22.25 21.18
CA SER A 735 -37.66 -21.33 20.09
C SER A 735 -38.24 -19.94 20.41
N ALA A 736 -38.04 -19.03 19.44
CA ALA A 736 -39.00 -18.08 18.84
C ALA A 736 -39.82 -17.08 19.70
N TRP A 737 -39.75 -15.79 19.31
CA TRP A 737 -40.83 -14.81 19.50
C TRP A 737 -41.02 -13.92 18.26
N ARG A 738 -42.29 -13.67 17.90
CA ARG A 738 -42.71 -12.67 16.88
C ARG A 738 -43.50 -11.55 17.56
N SER A 739 -43.39 -10.35 16.97
CA SER A 739 -44.28 -9.17 17.01
C SER A 739 -45.58 -9.21 17.84
N CYS A 740 -45.79 -8.16 18.64
CA CYS A 740 -47.04 -7.38 18.61
C CYS A 740 -46.81 -5.94 19.12
N GLY A 741 -47.72 -5.00 18.85
CA GLY A 741 -47.57 -3.57 19.19
C GLY A 741 -48.77 -2.95 19.90
N GLN A 742 -48.62 -1.65 20.25
CA GLN A 742 -49.61 -0.70 20.78
C GLN A 742 -50.49 -1.10 22.00
N MET A 743 -50.36 -0.33 23.09
CA MET A 743 -51.50 0.39 23.67
C MET A 743 -51.03 1.52 24.62
N GLN A 744 -51.90 2.49 24.88
CA GLN A 744 -51.61 3.70 25.67
C GLN A 744 -52.27 3.68 27.07
N ASP A 745 -51.68 4.50 27.95
CA ASP A 745 -52.35 5.39 28.93
C ASP A 745 -52.56 4.98 30.42
N ARG A 746 -52.34 5.99 31.27
CA ARG A 746 -52.74 6.21 32.71
C ARG A 746 -52.11 5.42 33.85
N GLY A 747 -51.59 6.18 34.84
CA GLY A 747 -51.41 5.73 36.23
C GLY A 747 -50.49 6.63 37.08
N ARG A 748 -51.05 7.56 37.87
CA ARG A 748 -50.26 8.36 38.85
C ARG A 748 -49.99 7.56 40.13
N CYS A 749 -48.82 7.76 40.74
CA CYS A 749 -48.72 7.92 42.21
C CYS A 749 -47.42 8.62 42.66
N ARG A 750 -47.45 9.29 43.82
CA ARG A 750 -46.34 10.06 44.43
C ARG A 750 -45.95 9.44 45.81
N PRO A 751 -44.82 9.86 46.44
CA PRO A 751 -44.02 8.95 47.27
C PRO A 751 -44.25 9.04 48.77
N THR A 752 -43.77 8.02 49.50
CA THR A 752 -43.61 8.00 50.97
C THR A 752 -42.14 8.12 51.38
N ARG A 753 -41.90 8.85 52.48
CA ARG A 753 -40.60 8.99 53.17
C ARG A 753 -40.45 7.90 54.23
N CYS A 754 -39.21 7.53 54.55
CA CYS A 754 -38.83 7.06 55.89
C CYS A 754 -37.50 7.71 56.35
N ARG A 755 -37.35 7.88 57.68
CA ARG A 755 -36.20 8.52 58.36
C ARG A 755 -35.46 7.51 59.25
N GLY A 756 -34.18 7.77 59.51
CA GLY A 756 -33.38 7.18 60.60
C GLY A 756 -31.88 7.50 60.40
N ALA A 757 -31.33 8.58 60.96
CA ALA A 757 -30.78 8.67 62.34
C ALA A 757 -29.57 7.72 62.53
N ARG A 758 -28.33 8.17 62.25
CA ARG A 758 -27.40 8.92 63.13
C ARG A 758 -26.69 8.07 64.21
N SER A 759 -25.36 8.01 64.11
CA SER A 759 -24.45 8.10 65.25
C SER A 759 -23.23 8.96 64.90
N ARG A 760 -22.66 9.65 65.89
CA ARG A 760 -21.42 10.46 65.82
C ARG A 760 -20.25 9.56 66.26
N THR A 761 -18.98 9.85 65.98
CA THR A 761 -18.16 10.75 66.83
C THR A 761 -16.88 11.33 66.17
N HIS A 762 -16.67 12.62 66.46
CA HIS A 762 -15.45 13.38 66.82
C HIS A 762 -14.09 13.31 66.06
N HIS A 763 -13.72 14.52 65.61
CA HIS A 763 -12.39 15.12 65.36
C HIS A 763 -11.56 15.32 66.66
N PRO A 764 -10.22 15.57 66.65
CA PRO A 764 -9.63 16.83 66.10
C PRO A 764 -8.21 16.76 65.45
N ARG A 765 -7.68 17.96 65.11
CA ARG A 765 -6.42 18.28 64.38
C ARG A 765 -5.27 18.73 65.31
N ALA A 766 -4.04 18.74 64.74
CA ALA A 766 -2.83 19.53 65.09
C ALA A 766 -2.05 19.11 66.38
N GLY A 767 -0.73 19.32 66.49
CA GLY A 767 0.30 19.78 65.52
C GLY A 767 1.61 20.28 66.21
N ARG A 768 2.73 20.44 65.45
CA ARG A 768 4.09 20.89 65.88
C ARG A 768 4.87 19.87 66.75
N GLY A 769 6.21 19.75 66.80
CA GLY A 769 7.41 20.37 66.15
C GLY A 769 8.67 19.72 66.79
N SER A 770 9.96 20.01 66.51
CA SER A 770 10.73 20.86 65.56
C SER A 770 12.26 20.54 65.70
N ARG A 771 13.19 21.32 65.08
CA ARG A 771 14.69 21.27 65.11
C ARG A 771 15.36 20.35 64.05
N ALA A 772 16.47 20.70 63.37
CA ALA A 772 17.33 21.91 63.37
C ALA A 772 17.98 22.22 61.99
N ASP A 773 18.62 23.39 61.89
CA ASP A 773 19.44 23.99 60.79
C ASP A 773 20.89 23.35 60.73
N PRO A 774 21.90 23.74 59.89
CA PRO A 774 21.99 24.88 58.94
C PRO A 774 22.79 24.73 57.59
N GLN A 775 22.75 25.81 56.79
CA GLN A 775 23.81 26.38 55.88
C GLN A 775 24.25 25.78 54.51
N ARG A 776 24.10 26.64 53.48
CA ARG A 776 24.86 26.95 52.22
C ARG A 776 26.12 26.11 51.86
N HIS A 777 26.41 25.80 50.57
CA HIS A 777 26.79 26.79 49.53
C HIS A 777 26.78 26.27 48.05
N SER A 778 26.10 26.99 47.14
CA SER A 778 26.54 27.49 45.79
C SER A 778 26.97 26.50 44.64
N ARG A 779 26.86 26.75 43.31
CA ARG A 779 26.64 27.97 42.46
C ARG A 779 25.81 27.69 41.16
N HIS A 780 25.25 28.75 40.56
CA HIS A 780 24.75 28.92 39.15
C HIS A 780 25.93 29.11 38.13
N PRO A 781 25.75 29.54 36.84
CA PRO A 781 24.59 29.72 35.91
C PRO A 781 24.76 28.90 34.58
N ALA A 782 23.92 28.84 33.53
CA ALA A 782 22.95 29.71 32.82
C ALA A 782 23.49 30.59 31.63
N ALA A 783 22.75 30.55 30.50
CA ALA A 783 22.59 31.55 29.42
C ALA A 783 23.48 31.59 28.12
N SER A 784 22.78 31.45 26.97
CA SER A 784 22.84 32.22 25.69
C SER A 784 24.14 32.50 24.89
N SER A 785 24.14 32.19 23.57
CA SER A 785 23.92 33.18 22.47
C SER A 785 24.55 32.83 21.07
N THR A 786 23.79 33.18 20.01
CA THR A 786 24.17 33.69 18.66
C THR A 786 25.12 32.99 17.64
N TYR A 787 24.59 32.94 16.41
CA TYR A 787 25.18 32.91 15.04
C TYR A 787 26.47 33.75 14.81
N PRO A 788 27.28 33.44 13.76
CA PRO A 788 27.07 34.10 12.44
C PRO A 788 27.27 33.20 11.20
N ALA A 789 26.79 33.70 10.05
CA ALA A 789 27.15 33.21 8.72
C ALA A 789 28.42 33.91 8.19
N GLY A 790 29.16 33.25 7.30
CA GLY A 790 30.32 33.82 6.59
C GLY A 790 30.29 33.48 5.10
N ARG A 791 30.59 34.47 4.25
CA ARG A 791 30.69 34.35 2.78
C ARG A 791 32.15 34.36 2.32
N ASN A 792 32.36 33.83 1.10
CA ASN A 792 33.39 34.16 0.11
C ASN A 792 34.82 33.59 0.21
N SER A 793 35.38 33.40 -1.00
CA SER A 793 36.77 33.11 -1.41
C SER A 793 37.40 31.84 -0.80
N SER A 794 37.69 30.80 -1.56
CA SER A 794 38.39 30.80 -2.87
C SER A 794 37.93 29.72 -3.83
#